data_AF-A0A6L4YNL1-F1
#
_entry.id   AF-A0A6L4YNL1-F1
#
_cell.length_a   1.000
_cell.length_b   1.000
_cell.length_c   1.000
_cell.angle_alpha   90.00
_cell.angle_beta   90.00
_cell.angle_gamma   90.00
#
_symmetry.space_group_name_H-M   'P 1'
#
loop_
_entity.id
_entity.type
_entity.pdbx_description
1 polymer ?
#
loop_
_entity_poly.entity_id
_entity_poly.type
_entity_poly.pdbx_seq_one_letter_code
_entity_poly.pdbx_strand_id
1 'polypeptide(L)'
;MSGLVHIKLSDGGWIQERQAQELARRLPYVTCGLTEDTNARIQYYMTYGSRVRRVSPIEIGFFTHQEPDPAAAATFQSIARSVAVCVAMADATATLIRSLGVSGVEIISPGVDLNAFHPVVRIGVVGRTYHTGRKGEDLVAAVMDVPGLEWHFTGHGWPGPARHIPDEEMPGFYRSLDYVLVPAYNEGGPMCVLEALACGCPVIAPAVGWVPQFPHVEFELGSIADLRRVLTECVERKRALRRPVEAYSWRAWVEKHHALFVRLLGHDPMAPATIATTCATPATENATGPRTDISAALVVHGWEADCGRGGPSVRAPRTAQELQRLGVPASCCSADTLVPADHDVVHVYNVWPPFSCEEVLKRIEASGAALVLSPIALDFAELDAFNSRVPGILEEFAHPARVQALLSALAKNKHTLQDGYPKLAPIARYHSVVRRLASYADHLILLSHHEQDVLSRMGIDHPSVSIVRNAVDPAALHRVADGSLFFQKFGIRDYALCIGAIEPRKNQAMLAFALRDTGIPLVLIGHAPDPGYAQLVRRIGGGNLTFCGRLPSNSEILASAYAGARVFCLPSWAEGASLAALEAAAAGCRLVLSNRSSELEYFGAHARYIDPLDPDSIRQAVLAACAEGMSDSGCTDRQPLSLASDWHAHATDTLAAYRRALDTRRCAQVSAQPVMPPSHIDLGNSARWLDGPGEKFPPTCHLQAELGSTLGKPRCWIATDPDSGQLQVAPPPPASAGPAVVPSQALSERMIRFLHRSIFPSDGLSEDSRPQPQQWLSDIPAAALSRYAFAASRMAPGSRVIDLSCGPGYGPYLIATQAKCRIEAIDESAALVAFACENWGHSGIDYSGRKFSECWQPDPAGFDYAVAFASMELERTPLPFLRRAFQHLKPGGTLFFTLPYGSRLPGNKDAARGARAFHKETQALAALSGLAGDLDIHEQSANRIWRAAIESGDAGGCEAIIGVWRKRNSTVEVAAGMQTSDTGLFVYRAQENEIKSFHAAMRALLAARWNSLVIFFMAMRRRRGWIRNHVPVFGGPMAFLLGLVD
;
A
#
# COMPACT_ATOMS: atom_id res chain seq x y z
N MET A 1 34.23 -28.45 -7.07
CA MET A 1 34.34 -27.71 -8.34
C MET A 1 34.70 -26.22 -8.15
N SER A 2 34.61 -25.65 -6.94
CA SER A 2 35.07 -24.29 -6.67
C SER A 2 36.59 -24.17 -6.77
N GLY A 3 37.09 -23.05 -7.32
CA GLY A 3 38.52 -22.72 -7.35
C GLY A 3 39.30 -23.22 -8.57
N LEU A 4 38.62 -23.66 -9.64
CA LEU A 4 39.29 -23.95 -10.91
C LEU A 4 39.85 -22.67 -11.55
N VAL A 5 39.16 -21.56 -11.36
CA VAL A 5 39.59 -20.22 -11.76
C VAL A 5 39.62 -19.34 -10.52
N HIS A 6 40.73 -18.66 -10.26
CA HIS A 6 40.83 -17.66 -9.21
C HIS A 6 41.13 -16.28 -9.79
N ILE A 7 40.32 -15.29 -9.45
CA ILE A 7 40.48 -13.90 -9.86
C ILE A 7 41.20 -13.12 -8.76
N LYS A 8 42.43 -12.69 -9.04
CA LYS A 8 43.22 -11.81 -8.19
C LYS A 8 42.80 -10.36 -8.40
N LEU A 9 42.42 -9.71 -7.31
CA LEU A 9 42.14 -8.28 -7.22
C LEU A 9 43.35 -7.54 -6.64
N SER A 10 43.55 -6.28 -7.05
CA SER A 10 44.52 -5.37 -6.45
C SER A 10 44.04 -4.82 -5.11
N ASP A 11 42.76 -4.50 -5.03
CA ASP A 11 42.09 -3.76 -3.95
C ASP A 11 40.56 -4.04 -3.98
N GLY A 12 39.82 -3.48 -3.03
CA GLY A 12 38.36 -3.59 -2.92
C GLY A 12 37.66 -2.23 -3.04
N GLY A 13 36.37 -2.24 -3.35
CA GLY A 13 35.49 -1.06 -3.40
C GLY A 13 35.27 -0.45 -4.79
N TRP A 14 35.83 -1.02 -5.86
CA TRP A 14 35.87 -0.42 -7.20
C TRP A 14 35.24 -1.30 -8.30
N ILE A 15 35.10 -0.75 -9.52
CA ILE A 15 34.45 -1.43 -10.65
C ILE A 15 35.08 -2.78 -11.03
N GLN A 16 36.39 -2.95 -10.83
CA GLN A 16 37.10 -4.21 -11.07
C GLN A 16 36.72 -5.31 -10.07
N GLU A 17 36.48 -4.95 -8.80
CA GLU A 17 35.92 -5.88 -7.82
C GLU A 17 34.53 -6.32 -8.27
N ARG A 18 33.68 -5.39 -8.71
CA ARG A 18 32.35 -5.72 -9.23
C ARG A 18 32.45 -6.66 -10.43
N GLN A 19 33.36 -6.42 -11.37
CA GLN A 19 33.59 -7.30 -12.53
C GLN A 19 33.96 -8.73 -12.11
N ALA A 20 34.85 -8.88 -11.13
CA ALA A 20 35.24 -10.18 -10.59
C ALA A 20 34.09 -10.86 -9.82
N GLN A 21 33.35 -10.10 -9.02
CA GLN A 21 32.20 -10.59 -8.27
C GLN A 21 31.07 -11.05 -9.18
N GLU A 22 30.81 -10.37 -10.32
CA GLU A 22 29.81 -10.83 -11.30
C GLU A 22 30.17 -12.20 -11.88
N LEU A 23 31.46 -12.47 -12.12
CA LEU A 23 31.94 -13.77 -12.56
C LEU A 23 31.80 -14.82 -11.45
N ALA A 24 32.34 -14.55 -10.26
CA ALA A 24 32.30 -15.49 -9.13
C ALA A 24 30.86 -15.81 -8.67
N ARG A 25 29.93 -14.85 -8.79
CA ARG A 25 28.52 -15.06 -8.43
C ARG A 25 27.78 -15.97 -9.38
N ARG A 26 28.10 -15.90 -10.68
CA ARG A 26 27.36 -16.61 -11.74
C ARG A 26 28.06 -17.88 -12.23
N LEU A 27 29.37 -18.01 -11.97
CA LEU A 27 30.18 -19.17 -12.33
C LEU A 27 30.70 -19.83 -11.04
N PRO A 28 30.10 -20.93 -10.57
CA PRO A 28 30.39 -21.54 -9.26
C PRO A 28 31.81 -22.14 -9.14
N TYR A 29 32.53 -22.28 -10.25
CA TYR A 29 33.92 -22.74 -10.28
C TYR A 29 34.95 -21.59 -10.27
N VAL A 30 34.47 -20.33 -10.26
CA VAL A 30 35.28 -19.11 -10.19
C VAL A 30 35.26 -18.55 -8.77
N THR A 31 36.43 -18.22 -8.23
CA THR A 31 36.57 -17.49 -6.95
C THR A 31 37.29 -16.17 -7.19
N CYS A 32 37.19 -15.21 -6.26
CA CYS A 32 37.93 -13.96 -6.33
C CYS A 32 38.46 -13.54 -4.97
N GLY A 33 39.60 -12.84 -4.92
CA GLY A 33 40.20 -12.38 -3.67
C GLY A 33 41.40 -11.46 -3.86
N LEU A 34 41.87 -10.90 -2.75
CA LEU A 34 43.05 -10.02 -2.70
C LEU A 34 44.37 -10.79 -2.66
N THR A 35 44.35 -12.11 -2.69
CA THR A 35 45.54 -13.00 -2.68
C THR A 35 45.53 -13.87 -3.94
N GLU A 36 46.67 -14.44 -4.30
CA GLU A 36 46.74 -15.44 -5.38
C GLU A 36 46.30 -16.80 -4.84
N ASP A 37 45.81 -17.69 -5.70
CA ASP A 37 45.51 -19.08 -5.35
C ASP A 37 46.39 -20.01 -6.20
N THR A 38 47.42 -20.58 -5.57
CA THR A 38 48.37 -21.48 -6.24
C THR A 38 47.74 -22.81 -6.66
N ASN A 39 46.54 -23.14 -6.18
CA ASN A 39 45.82 -24.35 -6.56
C ASN A 39 44.87 -24.11 -7.74
N ALA A 40 44.66 -22.85 -8.14
CA ALA A 40 43.82 -22.53 -9.27
C ALA A 40 44.48 -22.97 -10.57
N ARG A 41 43.70 -23.60 -11.45
CA ARG A 41 44.17 -24.00 -12.78
C ARG A 41 44.29 -22.81 -13.73
N ILE A 42 43.47 -21.78 -13.50
CA ILE A 42 43.55 -20.48 -14.16
C ILE A 42 43.66 -19.40 -13.07
N GLN A 43 44.73 -18.63 -13.10
CA GLN A 43 44.87 -17.42 -12.29
C GLN A 43 44.58 -16.21 -13.17
N TYR A 44 43.53 -15.48 -12.86
CA TYR A 44 43.10 -14.31 -13.63
C TYR A 44 43.40 -13.02 -12.83
N TYR A 45 44.31 -12.19 -13.32
CA TYR A 45 44.63 -10.90 -12.74
C TYR A 45 43.69 -9.83 -13.32
N MET A 46 42.68 -9.43 -12.53
CA MET A 46 41.75 -8.37 -12.92
C MET A 46 42.44 -7.01 -13.05
N THR A 47 43.52 -6.84 -12.30
CA THR A 47 44.49 -5.75 -12.49
C THR A 47 45.79 -6.39 -12.92
N TYR A 48 46.15 -6.31 -14.20
CA TYR A 48 47.35 -6.97 -14.72
C TYR A 48 48.61 -6.62 -13.90
N GLY A 49 48.74 -5.36 -13.45
CA GLY A 49 49.87 -4.88 -12.65
C GLY A 49 49.98 -5.49 -11.25
N SER A 50 48.94 -6.19 -10.76
CA SER A 50 49.00 -6.95 -9.50
C SER A 50 49.77 -8.26 -9.62
N ARG A 51 50.12 -8.67 -10.85
CA ARG A 51 50.93 -9.86 -11.11
C ARG A 51 52.39 -9.58 -10.80
N VAL A 52 52.90 -10.21 -9.74
CA VAL A 52 54.30 -10.09 -9.32
C VAL A 52 55.13 -11.29 -9.80
N ARG A 53 54.53 -12.49 -9.84
CA ARG A 53 55.19 -13.75 -10.21
C ARG A 53 54.20 -14.69 -10.90
N ARG A 54 54.72 -15.79 -11.47
CA ARG A 54 53.88 -16.88 -12.00
C ARG A 54 53.47 -17.82 -10.87
N VAL A 55 52.18 -18.14 -10.76
CA VAL A 55 51.60 -19.02 -9.73
C VAL A 55 50.69 -20.11 -10.28
N SER A 56 50.23 -19.98 -11.53
CA SER A 56 49.32 -20.93 -12.17
C SER A 56 49.87 -21.42 -13.52
N PRO A 57 49.51 -22.64 -13.96
CA PRO A 57 49.84 -23.11 -15.31
C PRO A 57 49.25 -22.20 -16.40
N ILE A 58 48.04 -21.67 -16.19
CA ILE A 58 47.37 -20.73 -17.10
C ILE A 58 47.16 -19.41 -16.36
N GLU A 59 47.70 -18.33 -16.89
CA GLU A 59 47.53 -16.98 -16.33
C GLU A 59 46.84 -16.08 -17.35
N ILE A 60 45.89 -15.31 -16.87
CA ILE A 60 45.14 -14.34 -17.68
C ILE A 60 45.38 -12.96 -17.08
N GLY A 61 45.61 -11.95 -17.91
CA GLY A 61 45.66 -10.56 -17.47
C GLY A 61 44.50 -9.77 -18.08
N PHE A 62 43.82 -8.94 -17.30
CA PHE A 62 42.85 -7.97 -17.81
C PHE A 62 43.55 -6.63 -18.06
N PHE A 63 43.48 -6.15 -19.30
CA PHE A 63 44.17 -4.94 -19.76
C PHE A 63 43.15 -3.89 -20.20
N THR A 64 43.18 -2.74 -19.54
CA THR A 64 42.29 -1.61 -19.84
C THR A 64 42.94 -0.62 -20.79
N HIS A 65 44.17 -0.17 -20.47
CA HIS A 65 44.93 0.83 -21.23
C HIS A 65 46.42 0.74 -20.85
N GLN A 66 47.29 1.37 -21.65
CA GLN A 66 48.70 1.55 -21.32
C GLN A 66 48.93 3.00 -20.86
N GLU A 67 49.53 3.18 -19.69
CA GLU A 67 49.91 4.49 -19.19
C GLU A 67 51.05 5.11 -20.03
N PRO A 68 51.09 6.45 -20.18
CA PRO A 68 52.18 7.13 -20.87
C PRO A 68 53.50 7.13 -20.08
N ASP A 69 53.44 6.87 -18.77
CA ASP A 69 54.63 6.73 -17.94
C ASP A 69 55.51 5.55 -18.44
N PRO A 70 56.82 5.77 -18.70
CA PRO A 70 57.68 4.74 -19.26
C PRO A 70 57.77 3.45 -18.43
N ALA A 71 57.75 3.55 -17.10
CA ALA A 71 57.85 2.38 -16.22
C ALA A 71 56.55 1.57 -16.21
N ALA A 72 55.40 2.24 -16.15
CA ALA A 72 54.09 1.61 -16.26
C ALA A 72 53.86 1.00 -17.66
N ALA A 73 54.31 1.66 -18.73
CA ALA A 73 54.29 1.15 -20.09
C ALA A 73 55.15 -0.11 -20.25
N ALA A 74 56.38 -0.10 -19.71
CA ALA A 74 57.25 -1.26 -19.70
C ALA A 74 56.61 -2.44 -18.94
N THR A 75 55.93 -2.16 -17.82
CA THR A 75 55.21 -3.17 -17.03
C THR A 75 54.04 -3.77 -17.81
N PHE A 76 53.23 -2.93 -18.47
CA PHE A 76 52.14 -3.37 -19.34
C PHE A 76 52.65 -4.35 -20.42
N GLN A 77 53.70 -3.95 -21.15
CA GLN A 77 54.25 -4.75 -22.24
C GLN A 77 54.87 -6.06 -21.75
N SER A 78 55.60 -6.02 -20.63
CA SER A 78 56.19 -7.19 -20.00
C SER A 78 55.13 -8.21 -19.59
N ILE A 79 54.08 -7.76 -18.90
CA ILE A 79 53.03 -8.65 -18.42
C ILE A 79 52.21 -9.21 -19.59
N ALA A 80 51.88 -8.39 -20.59
CA ALA A 80 51.15 -8.83 -21.79
C ALA A 80 51.88 -9.96 -22.54
N ARG A 81 53.22 -9.92 -22.62
CA ARG A 81 54.02 -10.99 -23.24
C ARG A 81 54.15 -12.25 -22.40
N SER A 82 53.83 -12.18 -21.10
CA SER A 82 54.10 -13.26 -20.14
C SER A 82 52.89 -14.10 -19.75
N VAL A 83 51.67 -13.56 -19.90
CA VAL A 83 50.43 -14.27 -19.59
C VAL A 83 49.96 -15.13 -20.78
N ALA A 84 49.21 -16.19 -20.50
CA ALA A 84 48.71 -17.10 -21.53
C ALA A 84 47.63 -16.45 -22.40
N VAL A 85 46.77 -15.63 -21.79
CA VAL A 85 45.76 -14.84 -22.50
C VAL A 85 45.71 -13.42 -21.94
N CYS A 86 45.74 -12.44 -22.82
CA CYS A 86 45.41 -11.06 -22.53
C CYS A 86 43.92 -10.85 -22.82
N VAL A 87 43.13 -10.58 -21.78
CA VAL A 87 41.76 -10.08 -21.96
C VAL A 87 41.84 -8.55 -22.07
N ALA A 88 41.65 -8.05 -23.29
CA ALA A 88 41.61 -6.63 -23.57
C ALA A 88 40.18 -6.10 -23.37
N MET A 89 40.07 -4.97 -22.69
CA MET A 89 38.79 -4.29 -22.46
C MET A 89 38.14 -3.80 -23.76
N ALA A 90 38.96 -3.39 -24.74
CA ALA A 90 38.52 -2.80 -26.00
C ALA A 90 39.47 -3.15 -27.15
N ASP A 91 39.02 -2.93 -28.39
CA ASP A 91 39.78 -3.23 -29.61
C ASP A 91 41.09 -2.43 -29.71
N ALA A 92 41.10 -1.16 -29.25
CA ALA A 92 42.31 -0.35 -29.22
C ALA A 92 43.41 -0.99 -28.34
N THR A 93 43.04 -1.48 -27.16
CA THR A 93 43.96 -2.16 -26.23
C THR A 93 44.39 -3.51 -26.80
N ALA A 94 43.47 -4.25 -27.47
CA ALA A 94 43.80 -5.49 -28.13
C ALA A 94 44.79 -5.29 -29.30
N THR A 95 44.59 -4.26 -30.11
CA THR A 95 45.48 -3.89 -31.22
C THR A 95 46.85 -3.47 -30.70
N LEU A 96 46.90 -2.69 -29.62
CA LEU A 96 48.15 -2.36 -28.94
C LEU A 96 48.88 -3.63 -28.48
N ILE A 97 48.20 -4.54 -27.77
CA ILE A 97 48.81 -5.78 -27.30
C ILE A 97 49.27 -6.67 -28.46
N ARG A 98 48.48 -6.79 -29.54
CA ARG A 98 48.85 -7.54 -30.74
C ARG A 98 50.09 -6.95 -31.42
N SER A 99 50.22 -5.62 -31.44
CA SER A 99 51.41 -4.94 -31.99
C SER A 99 52.71 -5.28 -31.25
N LEU A 100 52.61 -5.75 -30.00
CA LEU A 100 53.74 -6.25 -29.21
C LEU A 100 54.15 -7.70 -29.55
N GLY A 101 53.50 -8.33 -30.54
CA GLY A 101 53.73 -9.72 -30.96
C GLY A 101 52.95 -10.77 -30.17
N VAL A 102 51.96 -10.37 -29.37
CA VAL A 102 51.16 -11.29 -28.53
C VAL A 102 49.94 -11.80 -29.30
N SER A 103 49.83 -13.12 -29.45
CA SER A 103 48.74 -13.77 -30.21
C SER A 103 47.52 -14.14 -29.36
N GLY A 104 47.71 -14.44 -28.06
CA GLY A 104 46.64 -14.80 -27.13
C GLY A 104 45.87 -13.59 -26.63
N VAL A 105 45.09 -12.93 -27.49
CA VAL A 105 44.34 -11.70 -27.14
C VAL A 105 42.86 -11.86 -27.39
N GLU A 106 42.07 -11.74 -26.32
CA GLU A 106 40.60 -11.80 -26.35
C GLU A 106 40.00 -10.45 -26.01
N ILE A 107 38.96 -10.05 -26.74
CA ILE A 107 38.24 -8.80 -26.47
C ILE A 107 37.01 -9.12 -25.65
N ILE A 108 37.06 -8.82 -24.35
CA ILE A 108 35.91 -8.97 -23.45
C ILE A 108 35.72 -7.67 -22.69
N SER A 109 34.68 -6.94 -23.07
CA SER A 109 34.35 -5.65 -22.48
C SER A 109 33.42 -5.79 -21.28
N PRO A 110 33.62 -5.01 -20.20
CA PRO A 110 32.79 -5.01 -19.00
C PRO A 110 31.31 -4.84 -19.27
N GLY A 111 30.50 -5.43 -18.39
CA GLY A 111 29.04 -5.29 -18.42
C GLY A 111 28.54 -4.00 -17.76
N VAL A 112 27.38 -3.54 -18.19
CA VAL A 112 26.55 -2.54 -17.50
C VAL A 112 25.24 -3.19 -17.04
N ASP A 113 24.69 -2.67 -15.96
CA ASP A 113 23.35 -3.04 -15.51
C ASP A 113 22.31 -2.27 -16.35
N LEU A 114 21.86 -2.90 -17.43
CA LEU A 114 20.92 -2.31 -18.35
C LEU A 114 19.56 -1.99 -17.67
N ASN A 115 19.21 -2.60 -16.55
CA ASN A 115 17.98 -2.31 -15.82
C ASN A 115 18.15 -1.07 -14.93
N ALA A 116 19.28 -0.95 -14.24
CA ALA A 116 19.60 0.23 -13.44
C ALA A 116 19.88 1.48 -14.30
N PHE A 117 20.48 1.30 -15.48
CA PHE A 117 20.87 2.39 -16.40
C PHE A 117 19.95 2.44 -17.63
N HIS A 118 18.65 2.63 -17.43
CA HIS A 118 17.68 2.78 -18.53
C HIS A 118 17.45 4.26 -18.91
N PRO A 119 17.41 4.59 -20.21
CA PRO A 119 17.19 5.96 -20.66
C PRO A 119 15.75 6.38 -20.41
N VAL A 120 15.58 7.58 -19.86
CA VAL A 120 14.28 8.22 -19.64
C VAL A 120 14.32 9.59 -20.26
N VAL A 121 13.26 9.98 -20.99
CA VAL A 121 13.13 11.32 -21.57
C VAL A 121 12.33 12.21 -20.62
N ARG A 122 12.95 13.28 -20.13
CA ARG A 122 12.31 14.25 -19.23
C ARG A 122 11.58 15.31 -20.03
N ILE A 123 10.26 15.29 -19.93
CA ILE A 123 9.37 16.26 -20.58
C ILE A 123 8.92 17.26 -19.53
N GLY A 124 9.29 18.52 -19.73
CA GLY A 124 8.79 19.63 -18.94
C GLY A 124 7.53 20.21 -19.56
N VAL A 125 6.49 20.43 -18.76
CA VAL A 125 5.33 21.23 -19.15
C VAL A 125 5.24 22.41 -18.20
N VAL A 126 5.45 23.61 -18.74
CA VAL A 126 5.65 24.82 -17.95
C VAL A 126 4.44 25.73 -18.01
N GLY A 127 4.01 26.19 -16.83
CA GLY A 127 2.98 27.20 -16.70
C GLY A 127 1.76 26.67 -15.94
N ARG A 128 0.64 27.37 -16.07
CA ARG A 128 -0.59 27.06 -15.34
C ARG A 128 -1.71 26.83 -16.33
N THR A 129 -2.54 25.82 -16.06
CA THR A 129 -3.76 25.58 -16.83
C THR A 129 -4.92 26.36 -16.24
N TYR A 130 -5.97 26.53 -17.04
CA TYR A 130 -7.22 27.17 -16.67
C TYR A 130 -8.35 26.23 -17.10
N HIS A 131 -9.55 26.35 -16.54
CA HIS A 131 -10.72 25.49 -16.82
C HIS A 131 -11.24 25.52 -18.28
N THR A 132 -10.50 26.12 -19.21
CA THR A 132 -10.88 26.31 -20.61
C THR A 132 -10.33 25.23 -21.54
N GLY A 133 -9.47 24.31 -21.09
CA GLY A 133 -8.86 23.29 -21.96
C GLY A 133 -7.79 23.83 -22.89
N ARG A 134 -7.65 25.16 -23.01
CA ARG A 134 -6.85 25.80 -24.07
C ARG A 134 -5.36 25.47 -24.00
N LYS A 135 -4.86 25.06 -22.83
CA LYS A 135 -3.45 24.74 -22.60
C LYS A 135 -3.12 23.29 -23.00
N GLY A 136 -4.10 22.49 -23.39
CA GLY A 136 -3.90 21.13 -23.89
C GLY A 136 -3.64 20.10 -22.79
N GLU A 137 -4.17 20.32 -21.59
CA GLU A 137 -4.06 19.39 -20.46
C GLU A 137 -4.63 17.99 -20.75
N ASP A 138 -5.64 17.90 -21.61
CA ASP A 138 -6.22 16.67 -22.15
C ASP A 138 -5.26 15.95 -23.11
N LEU A 139 -4.57 16.68 -23.99
CA LEU A 139 -3.55 16.12 -24.87
C LEU A 139 -2.41 15.51 -24.06
N VAL A 140 -1.96 16.21 -23.01
CA VAL A 140 -0.95 15.69 -22.08
C VAL A 140 -1.46 14.44 -21.38
N ALA A 141 -2.65 14.48 -20.78
CA ALA A 141 -3.21 13.34 -20.05
C ALA A 141 -3.32 12.08 -20.94
N ALA A 142 -3.67 12.28 -22.21
CA ALA A 142 -3.83 11.21 -23.19
C ALA A 142 -2.51 10.60 -23.69
N VAL A 143 -1.35 11.17 -23.36
CA VAL A 143 -0.03 10.66 -23.76
C VAL A 143 0.90 10.42 -22.57
N MET A 144 0.43 10.62 -21.33
CA MET A 144 1.23 10.37 -20.12
C MET A 144 1.62 8.91 -19.94
N ASP A 145 0.91 7.98 -20.58
CA ASP A 145 1.18 6.54 -20.61
C ASP A 145 2.28 6.13 -21.60
N VAL A 146 2.84 7.06 -22.39
CA VAL A 146 3.94 6.75 -23.33
C VAL A 146 5.15 6.24 -22.54
N PRO A 147 5.59 4.97 -22.74
CA PRO A 147 6.66 4.38 -21.94
C PRO A 147 8.00 5.06 -22.17
N GLY A 148 8.73 5.33 -21.08
CA GLY A 148 10.07 5.95 -21.13
C GLY A 148 10.06 7.48 -21.03
N LEU A 149 8.91 8.10 -20.73
CA LEU A 149 8.81 9.51 -20.38
C LEU A 149 8.80 9.71 -18.85
N GLU A 150 9.49 10.75 -18.39
CA GLU A 150 9.37 11.31 -17.05
C GLU A 150 8.78 12.71 -17.16
N TRP A 151 7.64 12.92 -16.50
CA TRP A 151 6.89 14.16 -16.61
C TRP A 151 7.23 15.12 -15.47
N HIS A 152 7.62 16.34 -15.85
CA HIS A 152 7.92 17.41 -14.91
C HIS A 152 7.00 18.59 -15.16
N PHE A 153 6.11 18.84 -14.20
CA PHE A 153 5.15 19.93 -14.29
C PHE A 153 5.59 21.08 -13.37
N THR A 154 5.52 22.30 -13.89
CA THR A 154 5.58 23.49 -13.03
C THR A 154 4.20 24.16 -12.99
N GLY A 155 3.96 25.01 -11.98
CA GLY A 155 2.67 25.69 -11.84
C GLY A 155 1.58 24.76 -11.30
N HIS A 156 0.40 24.74 -11.93
CA HIS A 156 -0.76 23.98 -11.45
C HIS A 156 -1.75 23.63 -12.57
N GLY A 157 -2.58 22.62 -12.30
CA GLY A 157 -3.69 22.19 -13.14
C GLY A 157 -3.30 21.26 -14.31
N TRP A 158 -2.04 20.83 -14.37
CA TRP A 158 -1.60 19.74 -15.23
C TRP A 158 -2.07 18.37 -14.69
N PRO A 159 -2.17 17.35 -15.56
CA PRO A 159 -2.63 16.01 -15.16
C PRO A 159 -1.67 15.24 -14.22
N GLY A 160 -0.46 15.76 -13.99
CA GLY A 160 0.50 15.20 -13.04
C GLY A 160 0.94 16.19 -11.94
N PRO A 161 1.69 15.70 -10.93
CA PRO A 161 2.12 16.51 -9.80
C PRO A 161 3.03 17.66 -10.25
N ALA A 162 2.55 18.89 -10.07
CA ALA A 162 3.26 20.11 -10.42
C ALA A 162 3.97 20.73 -9.21
N ARG A 163 5.15 21.30 -9.44
CA ARG A 163 5.94 21.99 -8.42
C ARG A 163 5.98 23.49 -8.68
N HIS A 164 6.05 24.26 -7.59
CA HIS A 164 6.46 25.65 -7.70
C HIS A 164 7.99 25.70 -7.71
N ILE A 165 8.56 26.33 -8.73
CA ILE A 165 10.00 26.52 -8.88
C ILE A 165 10.26 28.03 -8.80
N PRO A 166 11.08 28.51 -7.86
CA PRO A 166 11.46 29.92 -7.79
C PRO A 166 12.12 30.41 -9.09
N ASP A 167 11.93 31.67 -9.46
CA ASP A 167 12.41 32.23 -10.73
C ASP A 167 13.94 32.09 -10.90
N GLU A 168 14.69 32.22 -9.81
CA GLU A 168 16.16 32.01 -9.79
C GLU A 168 16.58 30.56 -10.08
N GLU A 169 15.70 29.58 -9.84
CA GLU A 169 15.95 28.16 -10.09
C GLU A 169 15.44 27.70 -11.46
N MET A 170 14.59 28.50 -12.13
CA MET A 170 14.01 28.18 -13.45
C MET A 170 15.07 27.88 -14.52
N PRO A 171 16.21 28.58 -14.62
CA PRO A 171 17.27 28.20 -15.57
C PRO A 171 17.84 26.81 -15.29
N GLY A 172 17.97 26.43 -14.01
CA GLY A 172 18.40 25.09 -13.61
C GLY A 172 17.37 24.04 -13.99
N PHE A 173 16.08 24.36 -13.83
CA PHE A 173 14.99 23.50 -14.25
C PHE A 173 15.00 23.25 -15.76
N TYR A 174 15.05 24.28 -16.61
CA TYR A 174 15.10 24.09 -18.06
C TYR A 174 16.30 23.26 -18.52
N ARG A 175 17.49 23.49 -17.94
CA ARG A 175 18.69 22.69 -18.24
C ARG A 175 18.60 21.23 -17.79
N SER A 176 17.67 20.90 -16.90
CA SER A 176 17.47 19.53 -16.40
C SER A 176 16.58 18.66 -17.30
N LEU A 177 15.88 19.28 -18.26
CA LEU A 177 14.89 18.66 -19.14
C LEU A 177 15.51 18.27 -20.49
N ASP A 178 14.95 17.22 -21.11
CA ASP A 178 15.29 16.85 -22.48
C ASP A 178 14.46 17.64 -23.50
N TYR A 179 13.19 17.90 -23.18
CA TYR A 179 12.28 18.71 -23.99
C TYR A 179 11.32 19.51 -23.11
N VAL A 180 10.90 20.67 -23.60
CA VAL A 180 9.73 21.39 -23.10
C VAL A 180 8.58 21.17 -24.06
N LEU A 181 7.46 20.64 -23.56
CA LEU A 181 6.22 20.47 -24.32
C LEU A 181 5.28 21.65 -24.07
N VAL A 182 4.84 22.27 -25.16
CA VAL A 182 3.75 23.26 -25.19
C VAL A 182 2.55 22.60 -25.88
N PRO A 183 1.59 22.03 -25.14
CA PRO A 183 0.52 21.24 -25.74
C PRO A 183 -0.70 22.09 -26.16
N ALA A 184 -0.60 23.42 -26.10
CA ALA A 184 -1.75 24.30 -26.15
C ALA A 184 -2.50 24.28 -27.50
N TYR A 185 -3.83 24.33 -27.43
CA TYR A 185 -4.69 24.59 -28.59
C TYR A 185 -4.65 26.05 -29.02
N ASN A 186 -4.43 26.96 -28.06
CA ASN A 186 -4.41 28.40 -28.33
C ASN A 186 -3.51 29.15 -27.33
N GLU A 187 -2.47 29.78 -27.86
CA GLU A 187 -1.54 30.66 -27.15
C GLU A 187 -1.21 31.89 -27.98
N GLY A 188 -0.94 33.02 -27.32
CA GLY A 188 -0.37 34.19 -27.99
C GLY A 188 1.13 34.05 -28.18
N GLY A 189 1.85 33.96 -27.06
CA GLY A 189 3.29 33.74 -27.05
C GLY A 189 3.75 33.05 -25.76
N PRO A 190 3.86 31.70 -25.74
CA PRO A 190 4.27 30.99 -24.53
C PRO A 190 5.73 31.31 -24.20
N MET A 191 5.96 32.04 -23.10
CA MET A 191 7.30 32.48 -22.67
C MET A 191 8.27 31.32 -22.43
N CYS A 192 7.76 30.16 -22.02
CA CYS A 192 8.56 28.97 -21.83
C CYS A 192 9.28 28.49 -23.10
N VAL A 193 8.83 28.90 -24.30
CA VAL A 193 9.54 28.62 -25.56
C VAL A 193 10.84 29.41 -25.64
N LEU A 194 10.80 30.71 -25.32
CA LEU A 194 12.00 31.55 -25.32
C LEU A 194 12.99 31.12 -24.24
N GLU A 195 12.48 30.86 -23.04
CA GLU A 195 13.29 30.46 -21.89
C GLU A 195 13.96 29.10 -22.11
N ALA A 196 13.22 28.13 -22.65
CA ALA A 196 13.75 26.80 -22.98
C ALA A 196 14.87 26.89 -24.03
N LEU A 197 14.61 27.59 -25.15
CA LEU A 197 15.60 27.73 -26.22
C LEU A 197 16.84 28.52 -25.77
N ALA A 198 16.67 29.57 -24.95
CA ALA A 198 17.79 30.30 -24.36
C ALA A 198 18.64 29.42 -23.42
N CYS A 199 18.05 28.41 -22.80
CA CYS A 199 18.75 27.41 -21.99
C CYS A 199 19.29 26.21 -22.81
N GLY A 200 19.08 26.18 -24.13
CA GLY A 200 19.45 25.07 -25.00
C GLY A 200 18.53 23.85 -24.88
N CYS A 201 17.34 23.99 -24.29
CA CYS A 201 16.33 22.94 -24.17
C CYS A 201 15.39 22.98 -25.40
N PRO A 202 15.32 21.89 -26.20
CA PRO A 202 14.42 21.81 -27.35
C PRO A 202 12.93 21.89 -26.96
N VAL A 203 12.12 22.43 -27.87
CA VAL A 203 10.67 22.61 -27.67
C VAL A 203 9.88 21.66 -28.57
N ILE A 204 8.83 21.03 -28.02
CA ILE A 204 7.80 20.29 -28.74
C ILE A 204 6.52 21.11 -28.65
N ALA A 205 5.90 21.47 -29.77
CA ALA A 205 4.72 22.35 -29.78
C ALA A 205 3.97 22.25 -31.10
N PRO A 206 2.66 22.52 -31.15
CA PRO A 206 1.96 22.71 -32.41
C PRO A 206 2.17 24.15 -32.91
N ALA A 207 1.76 24.42 -34.15
CA ALA A 207 1.86 25.75 -34.76
C ALA A 207 0.83 26.75 -34.16
N VAL A 208 1.05 27.19 -32.92
CA VAL A 208 0.18 28.13 -32.19
C VAL A 208 0.91 29.42 -31.82
N GLY A 209 0.19 30.54 -31.87
CA GLY A 209 0.75 31.85 -31.51
C GLY A 209 2.02 32.20 -32.29
N TRP A 210 3.05 32.61 -31.57
CA TRP A 210 4.37 32.93 -32.16
C TRP A 210 5.31 31.73 -32.33
N VAL A 211 4.91 30.51 -31.95
CA VAL A 211 5.81 29.34 -31.91
C VAL A 211 6.45 29.04 -33.28
N PRO A 212 5.76 29.15 -34.44
CA PRO A 212 6.36 28.92 -35.75
C PRO A 212 7.54 29.82 -36.12
N GLN A 213 7.78 30.91 -35.37
CA GLN A 213 8.93 31.80 -35.57
C GLN A 213 10.23 31.23 -34.99
N PHE A 214 10.16 30.13 -34.23
CA PHE A 214 11.28 29.54 -33.50
C PHE A 214 11.50 28.06 -33.89
N PRO A 215 12.72 27.53 -33.75
CA PRO A 215 12.99 26.10 -33.93
C PRO A 215 12.23 25.27 -32.89
N HIS A 216 11.39 24.34 -33.36
CA HIS A 216 10.65 23.42 -32.51
C HIS A 216 10.37 22.12 -33.26
N VAL A 217 10.05 21.06 -32.51
CA VAL A 217 9.51 19.81 -33.05
C VAL A 217 7.99 19.96 -33.12
N GLU A 218 7.48 20.10 -34.34
CA GLU A 218 6.06 20.32 -34.58
C GLU A 218 5.25 19.02 -34.43
N PHE A 219 4.08 19.12 -33.81
CA PHE A 219 3.03 18.10 -33.88
C PHE A 219 1.71 18.75 -34.31
N GLU A 220 0.83 17.97 -34.94
CA GLU A 220 -0.46 18.46 -35.44
C GLU A 220 -1.35 18.99 -34.30
N LEU A 221 -1.88 20.21 -34.49
CA LEU A 221 -2.69 20.91 -33.48
C LEU A 221 -3.88 20.06 -33.03
N GLY A 222 -3.92 19.70 -31.74
CA GLY A 222 -4.99 18.91 -31.15
C GLY A 222 -4.94 17.40 -31.44
N SER A 223 -3.92 16.93 -32.18
CA SER A 223 -3.80 15.52 -32.54
C SER A 223 -3.06 14.75 -31.46
N ILE A 224 -3.80 13.98 -30.65
CA ILE A 224 -3.23 13.05 -29.65
C ILE A 224 -2.35 12.01 -30.34
N ALA A 225 -2.78 11.51 -31.51
CA ALA A 225 -2.06 10.48 -32.25
C ALA A 225 -0.69 11.02 -32.73
N ASP A 226 -0.66 12.24 -33.25
CA ASP A 226 0.58 12.84 -33.74
C ASP A 226 1.50 13.29 -32.59
N LEU A 227 0.95 13.86 -31.51
CA LEU A 227 1.71 14.15 -30.30
C LEU A 227 2.35 12.87 -29.71
N ARG A 228 1.58 11.78 -29.64
CA ARG A 228 2.09 10.47 -29.20
C ARG A 228 3.19 9.96 -30.12
N ARG A 229 3.05 10.11 -31.43
CA ARG A 229 4.09 9.75 -32.42
C ARG A 229 5.38 10.52 -32.14
N VAL A 230 5.30 11.85 -32.02
CA VAL A 230 6.45 12.72 -31.74
C VAL A 230 7.14 12.36 -30.42
N LEU A 231 6.37 12.18 -29.34
CA LEU A 231 6.94 11.78 -28.05
C LEU A 231 7.59 10.40 -28.08
N THR A 232 6.99 9.45 -28.81
CA THR A 232 7.57 8.11 -29.01
C THR A 232 8.87 8.18 -29.81
N GLU A 233 8.94 9.03 -30.84
CA GLU A 233 10.17 9.28 -31.60
C GLU A 233 11.27 9.90 -30.74
N CYS A 234 10.93 10.81 -29.82
CA CYS A 234 11.87 11.35 -28.84
C CYS A 234 12.44 10.25 -27.93
N VAL A 235 11.59 9.36 -27.42
CA VAL A 235 12.02 8.19 -26.62
C VAL A 235 12.91 7.27 -27.44
N GLU A 236 12.51 6.92 -28.66
CA GLU A 236 13.30 6.03 -29.52
C GLU A 236 14.64 6.64 -29.92
N ARG A 237 14.71 7.97 -30.11
CA ARG A 237 15.98 8.67 -30.35
C ARG A 237 16.92 8.57 -29.16
N LYS A 238 16.41 8.75 -27.93
CA LYS A 238 17.22 8.60 -26.71
C LYS A 238 17.60 7.14 -26.45
N ARG A 239 16.71 6.19 -26.75
CA ARG A 239 16.99 4.75 -26.71
C ARG A 239 17.98 4.29 -27.77
N ALA A 240 18.05 4.95 -28.93
CA ALA A 240 19.01 4.60 -29.96
C ALA A 240 20.46 4.70 -29.45
N LEU A 241 20.75 5.60 -28.50
CA LEU A 241 22.05 5.69 -27.83
C LEU A 241 22.39 4.48 -26.96
N ARG A 242 21.38 3.75 -26.50
CA ARG A 242 21.52 2.53 -25.70
C ARG A 242 21.85 1.32 -26.57
N ARG A 243 21.32 1.25 -27.81
CA ARG A 243 21.49 0.09 -28.70
C ARG A 243 22.94 -0.39 -28.84
N PRO A 244 23.95 0.48 -29.00
CA PRO A 244 25.35 0.04 -29.08
C PRO A 244 25.86 -0.66 -27.82
N VAL A 245 25.29 -0.38 -26.65
CA VAL A 245 25.74 -0.94 -25.36
C VAL A 245 24.89 -2.12 -24.86
N GLU A 246 23.83 -2.50 -25.55
CA GLU A 246 22.95 -3.61 -25.14
C GLU A 246 23.69 -4.97 -25.10
N ALA A 247 24.68 -5.14 -25.98
CA ALA A 247 25.55 -6.31 -25.99
C ALA A 247 26.56 -6.35 -24.82
N TYR A 248 26.70 -5.23 -24.08
CA TYR A 248 27.66 -5.06 -22.99
C TYR A 248 26.98 -5.24 -21.65
N SER A 249 26.32 -6.38 -21.43
CA SER A 249 25.65 -6.70 -20.16
C SER A 249 26.53 -7.54 -19.24
N TRP A 250 26.23 -7.55 -17.94
CA TRP A 250 26.89 -8.49 -17.01
C TRP A 250 26.70 -9.95 -17.41
N ARG A 251 25.60 -10.27 -18.10
CA ARG A 251 25.39 -11.60 -18.69
C ARG A 251 26.40 -11.87 -19.80
N ALA A 252 26.55 -10.97 -20.76
CA ALA A 252 27.52 -11.13 -21.85
C ALA A 252 28.97 -11.17 -21.33
N TRP A 253 29.29 -10.38 -20.30
CA TRP A 253 30.57 -10.44 -19.58
C TRP A 253 30.83 -11.85 -19.07
N VAL A 254 29.86 -12.47 -18.42
CA VAL A 254 29.97 -13.82 -17.86
C VAL A 254 30.03 -14.88 -18.94
N GLU A 255 29.19 -14.82 -19.97
CA GLU A 255 29.14 -15.79 -21.07
C GLU A 255 30.48 -15.83 -21.84
N LYS A 256 31.06 -14.67 -22.15
CA LYS A 256 32.36 -14.59 -22.84
C LYS A 256 33.50 -15.11 -21.97
N HIS A 257 33.51 -14.78 -20.68
CA HIS A 257 34.51 -15.33 -19.75
C HIS A 257 34.33 -16.82 -19.53
N HIS A 258 33.10 -17.30 -19.43
CA HIS A 258 32.80 -18.73 -19.33
C HIS A 258 33.35 -19.47 -20.56
N ALA A 259 33.04 -19.02 -21.77
CA ALA A 259 33.57 -19.60 -23.01
C ALA A 259 35.11 -19.60 -23.05
N LEU A 260 35.75 -18.50 -22.62
CA LEU A 260 37.20 -18.41 -22.49
C LEU A 260 37.73 -19.46 -21.50
N PHE A 261 37.15 -19.55 -20.31
CA PHE A 261 37.58 -20.50 -19.28
C PHE A 261 37.37 -21.94 -19.74
N VAL A 262 36.24 -22.28 -20.36
CA VAL A 262 35.97 -23.61 -20.92
C VAL A 262 37.04 -23.99 -21.96
N ARG A 263 37.36 -23.09 -22.88
CA ARG A 263 38.39 -23.31 -23.90
C ARG A 263 39.78 -23.54 -23.29
N LEU A 264 40.12 -22.80 -22.23
CA LEU A 264 41.41 -22.94 -21.53
C LEU A 264 41.47 -24.17 -20.62
N LEU A 265 40.35 -24.58 -20.02
CA LEU A 265 40.25 -25.78 -19.19
C LEU A 265 40.13 -27.07 -20.02
N GLY A 266 39.76 -26.95 -21.30
CA GLY A 266 39.59 -28.09 -22.24
C GLY A 266 38.33 -28.91 -22.01
N HIS A 267 37.48 -28.52 -21.06
CA HIS A 267 36.18 -29.11 -20.76
C HIS A 267 35.30 -28.03 -20.13
N ASP A 268 33.99 -28.19 -20.21
CA ASP A 268 33.05 -27.29 -19.57
C ASP A 268 32.77 -27.75 -18.13
N PRO A 269 33.19 -27.01 -17.09
CA PRO A 269 32.92 -27.37 -15.70
C PRO A 269 31.42 -27.29 -15.34
N MET A 270 30.61 -26.65 -16.17
CA MET A 270 29.16 -26.52 -16.02
C MET A 270 28.39 -27.53 -16.87
N ALA A 271 29.05 -28.26 -17.78
CA ALA A 271 28.39 -29.29 -18.56
C ALA A 271 28.01 -30.48 -17.65
N PRO A 272 26.79 -31.02 -17.78
CA PRO A 272 26.42 -32.24 -17.09
C PRO A 272 27.38 -33.35 -17.50
N ALA A 273 27.90 -34.11 -16.52
CA ALA A 273 28.86 -35.17 -16.77
C ALA A 273 28.32 -36.14 -17.83
N THR A 274 28.90 -36.12 -19.03
CA THR A 274 28.54 -37.00 -20.13
C THR A 274 28.92 -38.43 -19.73
N ILE A 275 27.95 -39.23 -19.32
CA ILE A 275 28.12 -40.69 -19.24
C ILE A 275 28.32 -41.16 -20.68
N ALA A 276 29.54 -41.59 -21.01
CA ALA A 276 29.86 -42.23 -22.26
C ALA A 276 28.94 -43.45 -22.45
N THR A 277 27.91 -43.30 -23.27
CA THR A 277 26.99 -44.38 -23.62
C THR A 277 27.16 -44.67 -25.10
N THR A 278 27.97 -45.68 -25.40
CA THR A 278 28.00 -46.35 -26.69
C THR A 278 26.61 -46.94 -26.97
N CYS A 279 25.93 -46.40 -27.98
CA CYS A 279 24.74 -47.02 -28.55
C CYS A 279 25.11 -48.34 -29.23
N ALA A 280 24.89 -49.43 -28.51
CA ALA A 280 24.44 -50.69 -29.09
C ALA A 280 23.26 -51.15 -28.24
N THR A 281 22.04 -51.00 -28.76
CA THR A 281 20.88 -51.77 -28.29
C THR A 281 21.16 -53.26 -28.58
N PRO A 282 20.78 -54.17 -27.67
CA PRO A 282 19.37 -54.47 -27.51
C PRO A 282 18.90 -54.59 -26.05
N ALA A 283 17.57 -54.43 -25.94
CA ALA A 283 16.67 -54.74 -24.84
C ALA A 283 17.22 -55.60 -23.69
N THR A 284 17.12 -55.05 -22.47
CA THR A 284 16.57 -55.78 -21.31
C THR A 284 15.96 -54.79 -20.33
N GLU A 285 14.77 -55.15 -19.88
CA GLU A 285 13.90 -54.43 -18.95
C GLU A 285 14.48 -54.32 -17.52
N ASN A 286 13.93 -53.33 -16.80
CA ASN A 286 13.71 -53.23 -15.35
C ASN A 286 14.78 -52.61 -14.43
N ALA A 287 14.56 -51.33 -14.09
CA ALA A 287 14.44 -50.77 -12.72
C ALA A 287 14.11 -49.25 -12.76
N THR A 288 12.85 -48.86 -13.03
CA THR A 288 11.86 -48.24 -12.11
C THR A 288 12.30 -47.02 -11.29
N GLY A 289 12.08 -45.83 -11.87
CA GLY A 289 11.75 -44.57 -11.18
C GLY A 289 11.03 -43.66 -12.18
N PRO A 290 9.87 -43.04 -11.86
CA PRO A 290 9.08 -42.32 -12.85
C PRO A 290 9.81 -41.03 -13.24
N ARG A 291 10.25 -40.93 -14.49
CA ARG A 291 10.51 -39.61 -15.11
C ARG A 291 9.20 -38.85 -15.11
N THR A 292 9.18 -37.66 -14.51
CA THR A 292 7.99 -36.80 -14.50
C THR A 292 8.00 -35.91 -15.73
N ASP A 293 6.95 -36.01 -16.56
CA ASP A 293 6.70 -35.19 -17.76
C ASP A 293 6.30 -33.74 -17.44
N ILE A 294 6.89 -33.12 -16.41
CA ILE A 294 6.47 -31.79 -15.91
C ILE A 294 7.69 -30.88 -15.79
N SER A 295 7.63 -29.71 -16.42
CA SER A 295 8.52 -28.57 -16.22
C SER A 295 7.80 -27.42 -15.51
N ALA A 296 8.53 -26.64 -14.69
CA ALA A 296 7.90 -25.60 -13.87
C ALA A 296 8.73 -24.30 -13.75
N ALA A 297 8.07 -23.15 -13.86
CA ALA A 297 8.64 -21.85 -13.50
C ALA A 297 8.02 -21.34 -12.20
N LEU A 298 8.86 -21.03 -11.20
CA LEU A 298 8.45 -20.43 -9.93
C LEU A 298 8.71 -18.92 -9.99
N VAL A 299 7.64 -18.13 -9.91
CA VAL A 299 7.65 -16.70 -10.21
C VAL A 299 7.46 -15.89 -8.94
N VAL A 300 8.44 -15.03 -8.66
CA VAL A 300 8.34 -13.94 -7.69
C VAL A 300 8.16 -12.62 -8.43
N HIS A 301 7.30 -11.74 -7.91
CA HIS A 301 6.93 -10.50 -8.60
C HIS A 301 6.90 -9.29 -7.65
N GLY A 302 6.76 -8.10 -8.24
CA GLY A 302 6.77 -6.83 -7.52
C GLY A 302 8.06 -6.60 -6.75
N TRP A 303 7.97 -5.92 -5.61
CA TRP A 303 9.13 -5.60 -4.78
C TRP A 303 9.82 -6.85 -4.21
N GLU A 304 9.17 -8.01 -4.22
CA GLU A 304 9.80 -9.27 -3.80
C GLU A 304 10.80 -9.82 -4.83
N ALA A 305 10.66 -9.45 -6.12
CA ALA A 305 11.59 -9.86 -7.17
C ALA A 305 12.92 -9.09 -7.12
N ASP A 306 12.86 -7.78 -6.84
CA ASP A 306 14.04 -6.90 -6.87
C ASP A 306 14.68 -6.70 -5.49
N CYS A 307 13.85 -6.73 -4.44
CA CYS A 307 14.23 -6.32 -3.09
C CYS A 307 13.82 -7.34 -2.01
N GLY A 308 13.18 -8.45 -2.38
CA GLY A 308 12.61 -9.45 -1.47
C GLY A 308 13.67 -10.11 -0.61
N ARG A 309 13.55 -9.97 0.72
CA ARG A 309 14.58 -10.37 1.70
C ARG A 309 14.11 -11.47 2.67
N GLY A 310 12.98 -12.12 2.39
CA GLY A 310 12.29 -13.16 3.16
C GLY A 310 10.98 -13.60 2.49
N GLY A 311 10.30 -14.64 3.00
CA GLY A 311 9.02 -15.10 2.44
C GLY A 311 9.18 -15.79 1.08
N PRO A 312 8.40 -15.45 0.04
CA PRO A 312 8.52 -16.05 -1.29
C PRO A 312 9.92 -15.97 -1.90
N SER A 313 10.69 -14.91 -1.65
CA SER A 313 12.06 -14.79 -2.16
C SER A 313 13.06 -15.79 -1.57
N VAL A 314 12.70 -16.46 -0.47
CA VAL A 314 13.45 -17.59 0.11
C VAL A 314 12.84 -18.92 -0.35
N ARG A 315 11.50 -19.02 -0.36
CA ARG A 315 10.80 -20.27 -0.69
C ARG A 315 10.86 -20.65 -2.15
N ALA A 316 10.58 -19.73 -3.07
CA ALA A 316 10.53 -20.03 -4.50
C ALA A 316 11.85 -20.64 -5.03
N PRO A 317 13.05 -20.04 -4.77
CA PRO A 317 14.30 -20.63 -5.26
C PRO A 317 14.60 -21.98 -4.61
N ARG A 318 14.28 -22.14 -3.33
CA ARG A 318 14.51 -23.41 -2.62
C ARG A 318 13.55 -24.50 -3.09
N THR A 319 12.28 -24.17 -3.32
CA THR A 319 11.28 -25.10 -3.87
C THR A 319 11.71 -25.57 -5.27
N ALA A 320 12.21 -24.67 -6.12
CA ALA A 320 12.76 -25.03 -7.42
C ALA A 320 13.93 -26.02 -7.30
N GLN A 321 14.86 -25.77 -6.37
CA GLN A 321 15.99 -26.67 -6.12
C GLN A 321 15.55 -28.08 -5.66
N GLU A 322 14.54 -28.18 -4.80
CA GLU A 322 14.05 -29.46 -4.31
C GLU A 322 13.23 -30.21 -5.36
N LEU A 323 12.45 -29.49 -6.18
CA LEU A 323 11.79 -30.07 -7.36
C LEU A 323 12.80 -30.63 -8.36
N GLN A 324 13.93 -29.94 -8.60
CA GLN A 324 15.03 -30.46 -9.41
C GLN A 324 15.59 -31.78 -8.85
N ARG A 325 15.71 -31.90 -7.51
CA ARG A 325 16.14 -33.16 -6.86
C ARG A 325 15.12 -34.29 -7.02
N LEU A 326 13.84 -33.97 -7.17
CA LEU A 326 12.78 -34.91 -7.52
C LEU A 326 12.74 -35.25 -9.02
N GLY A 327 13.63 -34.69 -9.83
CA GLY A 327 13.70 -34.93 -11.28
C GLY A 327 12.79 -34.04 -12.13
N VAL A 328 12.21 -32.98 -11.55
CA VAL A 328 11.37 -31.99 -12.25
C VAL A 328 12.24 -30.83 -12.73
N PRO A 329 12.33 -30.54 -14.04
CA PRO A 329 12.99 -29.34 -14.55
C PRO A 329 12.27 -28.09 -14.05
N ALA A 330 12.76 -27.52 -12.96
CA ALA A 330 12.18 -26.34 -12.32
C ALA A 330 13.17 -25.17 -12.28
N SER A 331 12.69 -23.95 -12.50
CA SER A 331 13.49 -22.73 -12.37
C SER A 331 12.78 -21.69 -11.51
N CYS A 332 13.52 -20.75 -10.91
CA CYS A 332 12.96 -19.61 -10.21
C CYS A 332 13.34 -18.33 -10.96
N CYS A 333 12.37 -17.47 -11.26
CA CYS A 333 12.57 -16.27 -12.06
C CYS A 333 11.70 -15.11 -11.56
N SER A 334 12.01 -13.91 -12.05
CA SER A 334 11.16 -12.73 -11.86
C SER A 334 10.08 -12.67 -12.95
N ALA A 335 9.02 -11.89 -12.68
CA ALA A 335 8.00 -11.56 -13.67
C ALA A 335 8.56 -11.10 -15.05
N ASP A 336 9.67 -10.38 -15.05
CA ASP A 336 10.28 -9.81 -16.27
C ASP A 336 11.11 -10.81 -17.07
N THR A 337 11.59 -11.87 -16.43
CA THR A 337 12.44 -12.91 -17.05
C THR A 337 11.65 -14.17 -17.39
N LEU A 338 10.37 -14.22 -17.03
CA LEU A 338 9.47 -15.32 -17.31
C LEU A 338 9.15 -15.39 -18.81
N VAL A 339 9.39 -16.56 -19.38
CA VAL A 339 8.84 -16.98 -20.68
C VAL A 339 7.86 -18.13 -20.40
N PRO A 340 6.54 -17.84 -20.28
CA PRO A 340 5.57 -18.83 -19.83
C PRO A 340 5.47 -20.06 -20.75
N ALA A 341 5.65 -19.87 -22.06
CA ALA A 341 5.52 -20.93 -23.06
C ALA A 341 6.59 -22.04 -22.95
N ASP A 342 7.69 -21.79 -22.24
CA ASP A 342 8.78 -22.76 -22.06
C ASP A 342 8.51 -23.76 -20.92
N HIS A 343 7.38 -23.65 -20.22
CA HIS A 343 7.08 -24.42 -19.02
C HIS A 343 5.65 -24.96 -19.04
N ASP A 344 5.46 -26.18 -18.53
CA ASP A 344 4.13 -26.79 -18.41
C ASP A 344 3.30 -26.11 -17.30
N VAL A 345 3.98 -25.74 -16.21
CA VAL A 345 3.38 -25.09 -15.03
C VAL A 345 4.10 -23.80 -14.70
N VAL A 346 3.34 -22.74 -14.46
CA VAL A 346 3.85 -21.49 -13.89
C VAL A 346 3.24 -21.27 -12.52
N HIS A 347 4.07 -21.23 -11.50
CA HIS A 347 3.68 -21.06 -10.11
C HIS A 347 4.02 -19.65 -9.61
N VAL A 348 3.01 -18.80 -9.45
CA VAL A 348 3.14 -17.42 -8.98
C VAL A 348 2.96 -17.37 -7.47
N TYR A 349 3.86 -16.68 -6.78
CA TYR A 349 3.78 -16.47 -5.34
C TYR A 349 3.26 -15.07 -4.99
N ASN A 350 2.46 -15.01 -3.92
CA ASN A 350 1.82 -13.84 -3.31
C ASN A 350 0.79 -13.12 -4.20
N VAL A 351 0.02 -12.20 -3.59
CA VAL A 351 -0.92 -11.29 -4.29
C VAL A 351 -0.56 -9.80 -4.13
N TRP A 352 0.67 -9.47 -3.71
CA TRP A 352 1.10 -8.10 -3.45
C TRP A 352 2.39 -7.69 -4.20
N PRO A 353 2.42 -6.50 -4.81
CA PRO A 353 1.28 -5.59 -5.00
C PRO A 353 0.28 -6.21 -6.00
N PRO A 354 -1.04 -6.10 -5.77
CA PRO A 354 -2.03 -6.82 -6.56
C PRO A 354 -2.01 -6.54 -8.07
N PHE A 355 -1.65 -5.32 -8.46
CA PHE A 355 -1.50 -4.93 -9.86
C PHE A 355 -0.38 -5.72 -10.56
N SER A 356 0.77 -5.87 -9.91
CA SER A 356 1.90 -6.65 -10.44
C SER A 356 1.54 -8.13 -10.56
N CYS A 357 0.80 -8.66 -9.58
CA CYS A 357 0.28 -10.03 -9.65
C CYS A 357 -0.62 -10.18 -10.88
N GLU A 358 -1.62 -9.31 -11.03
CA GLU A 358 -2.58 -9.38 -12.14
C GLU A 358 -1.91 -9.32 -13.52
N GLU A 359 -0.87 -8.49 -13.68
CA GLU A 359 -0.13 -8.37 -14.93
C GLU A 359 0.60 -9.67 -15.29
N VAL A 360 1.22 -10.34 -14.31
CA VAL A 360 1.87 -11.64 -14.49
C VAL A 360 0.84 -12.71 -14.85
N LEU A 361 -0.29 -12.77 -14.13
CA LEU A 361 -1.33 -13.78 -14.39
C LEU A 361 -1.91 -13.65 -15.81
N LYS A 362 -2.16 -12.41 -16.29
CA LYS A 362 -2.66 -12.17 -17.66
C LYS A 362 -1.67 -12.60 -18.74
N ARG A 363 -0.36 -12.39 -18.52
CA ARG A 363 0.69 -12.87 -19.46
C ARG A 363 0.72 -14.39 -19.54
N ILE A 364 0.52 -15.08 -18.40
CA ILE A 364 0.50 -16.54 -18.34
C ILE A 364 -0.76 -17.09 -19.00
N GLU A 365 -1.93 -16.50 -18.73
CA GLU A 365 -3.20 -16.92 -19.31
C GLU A 365 -3.15 -16.98 -20.84
N ALA A 366 -2.50 -15.99 -21.46
CA ALA A 366 -2.30 -15.92 -22.92
C ALA A 366 -1.33 -16.98 -23.49
N SER A 367 -0.52 -17.63 -22.66
CA SER A 367 0.50 -18.61 -23.09
C SER A 367 0.01 -20.05 -23.15
N GLY A 368 -1.11 -20.36 -22.48
CA GLY A 368 -1.64 -21.72 -22.40
C GLY A 368 -1.08 -22.58 -21.25
N ALA A 369 0.03 -22.18 -20.60
CA ALA A 369 0.61 -22.89 -19.46
C ALA A 369 -0.37 -23.01 -18.27
N ALA A 370 -0.27 -24.08 -17.48
CA ALA A 370 -1.09 -24.25 -16.28
C ALA A 370 -0.62 -23.30 -15.17
N LEU A 371 -1.55 -22.53 -14.61
CA LEU A 371 -1.28 -21.50 -13.63
C LEU A 371 -1.58 -21.99 -12.21
N VAL A 372 -0.54 -22.01 -11.38
CA VAL A 372 -0.64 -22.23 -9.94
C VAL A 372 -0.43 -20.90 -9.22
N LEU A 373 -1.30 -20.54 -8.28
CA LEU A 373 -1.17 -19.34 -7.47
C LEU A 373 -1.05 -19.71 -5.99
N SER A 374 0.02 -19.24 -5.35
CA SER A 374 0.13 -19.21 -3.88
C SER A 374 -0.24 -17.82 -3.36
N PRO A 375 -1.50 -17.55 -2.99
CA PRO A 375 -1.93 -16.19 -2.69
C PRO A 375 -1.32 -15.60 -1.41
N ILE A 376 -1.05 -16.44 -0.39
CA ILE A 376 -0.57 -16.03 0.94
C ILE A 376 -1.53 -15.03 1.57
N ALA A 377 -2.83 -15.33 1.52
CA ALA A 377 -3.87 -14.41 1.97
C ALA A 377 -3.81 -14.15 3.47
N LEU A 378 -3.62 -12.88 3.86
CA LEU A 378 -3.54 -12.45 5.25
C LEU A 378 -4.89 -11.93 5.74
N ASP A 379 -5.21 -12.15 7.01
CA ASP A 379 -6.37 -11.54 7.64
C ASP A 379 -6.05 -10.10 8.06
N PHE A 380 -6.75 -9.15 7.44
CA PHE A 380 -6.59 -7.73 7.73
C PHE A 380 -7.73 -7.15 8.58
N ALA A 381 -8.56 -7.97 9.24
CA ALA A 381 -9.66 -7.49 10.07
C ALA A 381 -9.25 -6.44 11.11
N GLU A 382 -8.00 -6.50 11.59
CA GLU A 382 -7.45 -5.57 12.59
C GLU A 382 -6.49 -4.50 12.00
N LEU A 383 -6.55 -4.24 10.69
CA LEU A 383 -5.63 -3.32 9.99
C LEU A 383 -5.53 -1.93 10.64
N ASP A 384 -6.66 -1.32 11.00
CA ASP A 384 -6.70 -0.02 11.67
C ASP A 384 -6.02 -0.07 13.06
N ALA A 385 -6.22 -1.18 13.78
CA ALA A 385 -5.61 -1.38 15.09
C ALA A 385 -4.08 -1.38 14.97
N PHE A 386 -3.52 -2.20 14.07
CA PHE A 386 -2.07 -2.34 13.98
C PHE A 386 -1.35 -1.26 13.20
N ASN A 387 -1.93 -0.68 12.13
CA ASN A 387 -1.24 0.36 11.35
C ASN A 387 -1.29 1.75 11.98
N SER A 388 -2.27 2.05 12.83
CA SER A 388 -2.51 3.43 13.27
C SER A 388 -2.84 3.56 14.76
N ARG A 389 -3.76 2.75 15.29
CA ARG A 389 -4.22 2.93 16.67
C ARG A 389 -3.13 2.54 17.66
N VAL A 390 -2.62 1.31 17.59
CA VAL A 390 -1.60 0.78 18.50
C VAL A 390 -0.30 1.58 18.43
N PRO A 391 0.34 1.79 17.25
CA PRO A 391 1.57 2.59 17.18
C PRO A 391 1.43 3.97 17.82
N GLY A 392 0.36 4.70 17.51
CA GLY A 392 0.19 6.02 18.10
C GLY A 392 -0.42 6.03 19.52
N ILE A 393 -0.87 4.91 20.08
CA ILE A 393 -1.07 4.78 21.54
C ILE A 393 0.30 4.61 22.20
N LEU A 394 1.16 3.79 21.60
CA LEU A 394 2.52 3.54 22.07
C LEU A 394 3.45 4.76 21.96
N GLU A 395 3.09 5.81 21.21
CA GLU A 395 3.77 7.11 21.30
C GLU A 395 3.71 7.72 22.71
N GLU A 396 2.68 7.38 23.50
CA GLU A 396 2.53 7.81 24.89
C GLU A 396 3.28 6.89 25.88
N PHE A 397 4.28 6.13 25.41
CA PHE A 397 4.98 5.13 26.22
C PHE A 397 5.62 5.66 27.51
N ALA A 398 5.85 6.96 27.61
CA ALA A 398 6.33 7.62 28.83
C ALA A 398 5.29 7.61 29.96
N HIS A 399 4.03 7.25 29.66
CA HIS A 399 2.92 7.14 30.60
C HIS A 399 2.28 5.74 30.55
N PRO A 400 2.92 4.70 31.12
CA PRO A 400 2.50 3.30 30.97
C PRO A 400 1.05 3.03 31.40
N ALA A 401 0.59 3.65 32.50
CA ALA A 401 -0.79 3.49 32.97
C ALA A 401 -1.82 4.02 31.96
N ARG A 402 -1.50 5.11 31.25
CA ARG A 402 -2.37 5.69 30.21
C ARG A 402 -2.38 4.82 28.96
N VAL A 403 -1.21 4.31 28.56
CA VAL A 403 -1.10 3.32 27.47
C VAL A 403 -1.96 2.09 27.79
N GLN A 404 -1.83 1.52 28.98
CA GLN A 404 -2.62 0.35 29.42
C GLN A 404 -4.13 0.62 29.36
N ALA A 405 -4.57 1.79 29.83
CA ALA A 405 -5.98 2.18 29.79
C ALA A 405 -6.50 2.32 28.35
N LEU A 406 -5.72 2.92 27.44
CA LEU A 406 -6.09 3.09 26.04
C LEU A 406 -6.13 1.76 25.28
N LEU A 407 -5.19 0.84 25.55
CA LEU A 407 -5.18 -0.50 24.99
C LEU A 407 -6.35 -1.33 25.52
N SER A 408 -6.64 -1.26 26.82
CA SER A 408 -7.81 -1.90 27.43
C SER A 408 -9.13 -1.39 26.82
N ALA A 409 -9.24 -0.08 26.58
CA ALA A 409 -10.39 0.49 25.90
C ALA A 409 -10.49 0.05 24.42
N LEU A 410 -9.36 -0.13 23.73
CA LEU A 410 -9.32 -0.68 22.39
C LEU A 410 -9.80 -2.13 22.37
N ALA A 411 -9.33 -2.95 23.32
CA ALA A 411 -9.72 -4.37 23.45
C ALA A 411 -11.22 -4.53 23.76
N LYS A 412 -11.79 -3.72 24.67
CA LYS A 412 -13.22 -3.76 24.98
C LYS A 412 -14.12 -3.45 23.78
N ASN A 413 -13.67 -2.56 22.89
CA ASN A 413 -14.40 -2.22 21.66
C ASN A 413 -14.29 -3.31 20.56
N LYS A 414 -13.42 -4.31 20.75
CA LYS A 414 -13.23 -5.42 19.79
C LYS A 414 -14.36 -6.45 19.89
N HIS A 415 -14.89 -6.70 21.09
CA HIS A 415 -16.02 -7.63 21.28
C HIS A 415 -17.29 -7.18 20.55
N THR A 416 -17.51 -5.87 20.41
CA THR A 416 -18.62 -5.31 19.64
C THR A 416 -18.49 -5.50 18.12
N LEU A 417 -17.34 -5.96 17.63
CA LEU A 417 -17.07 -6.28 16.21
C LEU A 417 -17.14 -7.79 15.91
N GLN A 418 -17.26 -8.65 16.93
CA GLN A 418 -17.34 -10.11 16.78
C GLN A 418 -18.75 -10.60 16.39
N ASP A 419 -19.81 -9.83 16.63
CA ASP A 419 -21.21 -10.22 16.33
C ASP A 419 -21.66 -9.95 14.88
N GLY A 420 -20.74 -10.12 13.92
CA GLY A 420 -21.04 -10.05 12.50
C GLY A 420 -20.18 -9.02 11.78
N TYR A 421 -19.23 -9.54 10.99
CA TYR A 421 -18.42 -8.90 9.96
C TYR A 421 -18.47 -7.35 9.87
N PRO A 422 -17.33 -6.64 9.93
CA PRO A 422 -17.29 -5.31 9.35
C PRO A 422 -17.56 -5.46 7.84
N LYS A 423 -18.72 -4.98 7.39
CA LYS A 423 -19.22 -5.02 5.99
C LYS A 423 -18.32 -4.31 4.95
N LEU A 424 -17.10 -3.93 5.31
CA LEU A 424 -16.15 -3.23 4.45
C LEU A 424 -14.77 -3.86 4.64
N ALA A 425 -14.20 -4.39 3.56
CA ALA A 425 -12.79 -4.77 3.53
C ALA A 425 -11.94 -3.58 4.02
N PRO A 426 -11.00 -3.78 4.97
CA PRO A 426 -10.18 -2.72 5.55
C PRO A 426 -9.42 -1.88 4.50
N ILE A 427 -9.17 -2.50 3.35
CA ILE A 427 -8.69 -1.87 2.12
C ILE A 427 -9.83 -1.97 1.11
N ALA A 428 -10.30 -0.83 0.61
CA ALA A 428 -11.38 -0.77 -0.37
C ALA A 428 -11.05 -1.69 -1.56
N ARG A 429 -12.00 -2.57 -1.94
CA ARG A 429 -11.88 -3.54 -3.04
C ARG A 429 -10.80 -4.63 -2.87
N TYR A 430 -10.11 -4.75 -1.73
CA TYR A 430 -9.09 -5.80 -1.54
C TYR A 430 -9.65 -7.21 -1.75
N HIS A 431 -10.77 -7.56 -1.09
CA HIS A 431 -11.40 -8.88 -1.29
C HIS A 431 -11.81 -9.12 -2.75
N SER A 432 -12.34 -8.10 -3.44
CA SER A 432 -12.71 -8.25 -4.86
C SER A 432 -11.50 -8.39 -5.78
N VAL A 433 -10.37 -7.78 -5.44
CA VAL A 433 -9.12 -7.93 -6.20
C VAL A 433 -8.55 -9.32 -5.97
N VAL A 434 -8.42 -9.79 -4.72
CA VAL A 434 -7.93 -11.13 -4.42
C VAL A 434 -8.83 -12.21 -5.04
N ARG A 435 -10.16 -12.01 -5.03
CA ARG A 435 -11.10 -12.91 -5.72
C ARG A 435 -10.85 -12.97 -7.22
N ARG A 436 -10.62 -11.82 -7.87
CA ARG A 436 -10.27 -11.76 -9.28
C ARG A 436 -8.93 -12.43 -9.58
N LEU A 437 -7.91 -12.22 -8.74
CA LEU A 437 -6.61 -12.86 -8.89
C LEU A 437 -6.71 -14.39 -8.77
N ALA A 438 -7.44 -14.86 -7.75
CA ALA A 438 -7.69 -16.28 -7.53
C ALA A 438 -8.44 -16.93 -8.70
N SER A 439 -9.33 -16.21 -9.40
CA SER A 439 -10.07 -16.77 -10.54
C SER A 439 -9.23 -17.03 -11.79
N TYR A 440 -8.00 -16.52 -11.87
CA TYR A 440 -7.09 -16.86 -12.98
C TYR A 440 -6.43 -18.23 -12.81
N ALA A 441 -6.32 -18.73 -11.57
CA ALA A 441 -5.52 -19.91 -11.27
C ALA A 441 -6.24 -21.20 -11.69
N ASP A 442 -5.51 -22.15 -12.25
CA ASP A 442 -6.00 -23.52 -12.44
C ASP A 442 -5.93 -24.31 -11.12
N HIS A 443 -5.07 -23.87 -10.19
CA HIS A 443 -4.92 -24.44 -8.86
C HIS A 443 -4.39 -23.42 -7.84
N LEU A 444 -4.91 -23.45 -6.61
CA LEU A 444 -4.36 -22.65 -5.50
C LEU A 444 -3.50 -23.53 -4.57
N ILE A 445 -2.32 -23.03 -4.21
CA ILE A 445 -1.51 -23.59 -3.13
C ILE A 445 -1.62 -22.66 -1.91
N LEU A 446 -2.18 -23.17 -0.83
CA LEU A 446 -2.33 -22.47 0.44
C LEU A 446 -1.32 -23.02 1.46
N LEU A 447 -1.00 -22.23 2.47
CA LEU A 447 -0.03 -22.61 3.50
C LEU A 447 -0.67 -23.21 4.74
N SER A 448 -1.98 -23.06 4.89
CA SER A 448 -2.73 -23.45 6.09
C SER A 448 -4.24 -23.55 5.81
N HIS A 449 -4.97 -24.29 6.64
CA HIS A 449 -6.42 -24.24 6.65
C HIS A 449 -6.93 -22.87 7.08
N HIS A 450 -6.21 -22.17 7.97
CA HIS A 450 -6.55 -20.79 8.32
C HIS A 450 -6.60 -19.85 7.09
N GLU A 451 -5.62 -19.96 6.18
CA GLU A 451 -5.61 -19.19 4.93
C GLU A 451 -6.81 -19.54 4.03
N GLN A 452 -7.19 -20.82 3.98
CA GLN A 452 -8.38 -21.27 3.27
C GLN A 452 -9.65 -20.64 3.84
N ASP A 453 -9.77 -20.57 5.17
CA ASP A 453 -10.88 -19.88 5.83
C ASP A 453 -10.87 -18.39 5.50
N VAL A 454 -9.70 -17.73 5.51
CA VAL A 454 -9.58 -16.31 5.12
C VAL A 454 -10.11 -16.09 3.71
N LEU A 455 -9.71 -16.92 2.73
CA LEU A 455 -10.22 -16.85 1.36
C LEU A 455 -11.74 -17.11 1.28
N SER A 456 -12.23 -18.10 2.02
CA SER A 456 -13.67 -18.42 2.10
C SER A 456 -14.46 -17.24 2.67
N ARG A 457 -13.94 -16.58 3.72
CA ARG A 457 -14.51 -15.35 4.28
C ARG A 457 -14.48 -14.17 3.30
N MET A 458 -13.56 -14.18 2.33
CA MET A 458 -13.54 -13.25 1.21
C MET A 458 -14.48 -13.67 0.07
N GLY A 459 -15.23 -14.76 0.21
CA GLY A 459 -16.13 -15.29 -0.82
C GLY A 459 -15.37 -15.87 -2.01
N ILE A 460 -14.25 -16.54 -1.76
CA ILE A 460 -13.44 -17.27 -2.75
C ILE A 460 -13.59 -18.75 -2.42
N ASP A 461 -14.34 -19.48 -3.25
CA ASP A 461 -14.49 -20.92 -3.17
C ASP A 461 -13.90 -21.52 -4.45
N HIS A 462 -12.59 -21.78 -4.43
CA HIS A 462 -11.86 -22.26 -5.59
C HIS A 462 -11.99 -23.79 -5.70
N PRO A 463 -12.35 -24.36 -6.87
CA PRO A 463 -12.63 -25.78 -7.00
C PRO A 463 -11.40 -26.69 -6.84
N SER A 464 -10.19 -26.13 -6.96
CA SER A 464 -8.94 -26.87 -6.96
C SER A 464 -7.93 -26.20 -6.02
N VAL A 465 -7.73 -26.78 -4.83
CA VAL A 465 -6.89 -26.22 -3.76
C VAL A 465 -6.05 -27.31 -3.12
N SER A 466 -4.79 -27.00 -2.79
CA SER A 466 -3.91 -27.83 -1.95
C SER A 466 -3.35 -27.04 -0.78
N ILE A 467 -3.12 -27.70 0.35
CA ILE A 467 -2.34 -27.13 1.45
C ILE A 467 -0.92 -27.70 1.36
N VAL A 468 0.06 -26.83 1.14
CA VAL A 468 1.48 -27.17 1.09
C VAL A 468 2.18 -26.36 2.19
N ARG A 469 2.55 -27.05 3.27
CA ARG A 469 3.13 -26.39 4.46
C ARG A 469 4.54 -25.87 4.19
N ASN A 470 4.90 -24.79 4.87
CA ASN A 470 6.25 -24.26 4.82
C ASN A 470 7.26 -25.26 5.40
N ALA A 471 8.43 -25.32 4.75
CA ALA A 471 9.55 -26.15 5.16
C ALA A 471 10.68 -25.37 5.83
N VAL A 472 11.46 -26.10 6.62
CA VAL A 472 12.68 -25.63 7.30
C VAL A 472 13.80 -26.64 7.11
N ASP A 473 15.06 -26.23 7.28
CA ASP A 473 16.24 -27.10 7.29
C ASP A 473 16.80 -27.17 8.72
N PRO A 474 16.40 -28.17 9.54
CA PRO A 474 16.89 -28.31 10.91
C PRO A 474 18.41 -28.52 10.97
N ALA A 475 18.97 -29.26 10.00
CA ALA A 475 20.41 -29.54 9.97
C ALA A 475 21.23 -28.25 9.81
N ALA A 476 20.75 -27.29 9.01
CA ALA A 476 21.39 -26.00 8.89
C ALA A 476 21.47 -25.23 10.21
N LEU A 477 20.46 -25.36 11.08
CA LEU A 477 20.35 -24.68 12.38
C LEU A 477 21.14 -25.42 13.47
N HIS A 478 21.14 -26.75 13.47
CA HIS A 478 21.85 -27.58 14.46
C HIS A 478 23.36 -27.60 14.29
N ARG A 479 23.89 -27.11 13.17
CA ARG A 479 25.35 -26.94 12.97
C ARG A 479 25.99 -26.01 14.00
N VAL A 480 25.22 -25.13 14.62
CA VAL A 480 25.69 -24.22 15.66
C VAL A 480 25.13 -24.67 17.00
N ALA A 481 26.02 -25.09 17.90
CA ALA A 481 25.64 -25.69 19.18
C ALA A 481 25.11 -24.67 20.20
N ASP A 482 25.55 -23.41 20.14
CA ASP A 482 25.22 -22.38 21.13
C ASP A 482 25.23 -20.93 20.59
N GLY A 483 24.91 -19.99 21.49
CA GLY A 483 24.89 -18.55 21.21
C GLY A 483 26.26 -17.85 21.16
N SER A 484 27.38 -18.58 21.13
CA SER A 484 28.73 -18.00 21.27
C SER A 484 29.10 -17.03 20.15
N LEU A 485 28.85 -17.36 18.89
CA LEU A 485 29.14 -16.50 17.74
C LEU A 485 28.33 -15.20 17.79
N PHE A 486 27.05 -15.31 18.17
CA PHE A 486 26.19 -14.13 18.33
C PHE A 486 26.68 -13.24 19.48
N PHE A 487 27.05 -13.85 20.62
CA PHE A 487 27.61 -13.13 21.75
C PHE A 487 28.94 -12.45 21.41
N GLN A 488 29.83 -13.11 20.67
CA GLN A 488 31.11 -12.52 20.26
C GLN A 488 30.92 -11.27 19.39
N LYS A 489 29.91 -11.27 18.52
CA LYS A 489 29.65 -10.14 17.62
C LYS A 489 28.83 -9.01 18.26
N PHE A 490 27.83 -9.33 19.07
CA PHE A 490 26.89 -8.33 19.59
C PHE A 490 27.01 -8.07 21.10
N GLY A 491 27.71 -8.92 21.87
CA GLY A 491 27.91 -8.76 23.30
C GLY A 491 26.68 -9.06 24.17
N ILE A 492 25.65 -9.71 23.62
CA ILE A 492 24.34 -9.90 24.26
C ILE A 492 24.11 -11.39 24.56
N ARG A 493 23.65 -11.68 25.77
CA ARG A 493 23.17 -13.00 26.21
C ARG A 493 21.76 -12.90 26.73
N ASP A 494 21.13 -14.06 26.89
CA ASP A 494 19.90 -14.23 27.65
C ASP A 494 18.73 -13.32 27.20
N TYR A 495 18.57 -13.19 25.88
CA TYR A 495 17.65 -12.25 25.26
C TYR A 495 16.35 -12.90 24.74
N ALA A 496 15.31 -12.08 24.62
CA ALA A 496 14.16 -12.35 23.78
C ALA A 496 14.47 -11.98 22.32
N LEU A 497 14.15 -12.88 21.39
CA LEU A 497 14.48 -12.74 19.98
C LEU A 497 13.23 -12.56 19.14
N CYS A 498 13.22 -11.55 18.26
CA CYS A 498 12.18 -11.39 17.23
C CYS A 498 12.83 -11.16 15.87
N ILE A 499 12.49 -11.99 14.89
CA ILE A 499 13.07 -11.97 13.54
C ILE A 499 12.00 -11.67 12.50
N GLY A 500 12.25 -10.66 11.67
CA GLY A 500 11.34 -10.24 10.59
C GLY A 500 11.51 -8.77 10.23
N ALA A 501 10.85 -8.33 9.15
CA ALA A 501 10.80 -6.92 8.80
C ALA A 501 10.26 -6.08 9.97
N ILE A 502 10.88 -4.94 10.25
CA ILE A 502 10.47 -4.03 11.32
C ILE A 502 9.31 -3.16 10.80
N GLU A 503 8.09 -3.64 10.99
CA GLU A 503 6.86 -3.04 10.46
C GLU A 503 5.66 -3.25 11.41
N PRO A 504 4.63 -2.40 11.36
CA PRO A 504 3.51 -2.45 12.31
C PRO A 504 2.81 -3.81 12.43
N ARG A 505 2.67 -4.55 11.31
CA ARG A 505 2.06 -5.88 11.27
C ARG A 505 2.74 -6.89 12.19
N LYS A 506 4.07 -6.80 12.35
CA LYS A 506 4.89 -7.69 13.19
C LYS A 506 4.92 -7.25 14.67
N ASN A 507 4.37 -6.08 14.99
CA ASN A 507 4.05 -5.61 16.34
C ASN A 507 5.25 -5.49 17.31
N GLN A 508 6.47 -5.32 16.80
CA GLN A 508 7.68 -5.13 17.62
C GLN A 508 7.61 -3.94 18.57
N ALA A 509 6.81 -2.90 18.27
CA ALA A 509 6.63 -1.77 19.20
C ALA A 509 5.93 -2.21 20.48
N MET A 510 4.91 -3.08 20.38
CA MET A 510 4.24 -3.67 21.55
C MET A 510 5.18 -4.59 22.31
N LEU A 511 5.98 -5.40 21.60
CA LEU A 511 6.99 -6.26 22.22
C LEU A 511 8.01 -5.44 23.03
N ALA A 512 8.56 -4.38 22.43
CA ALA A 512 9.50 -3.50 23.10
C ALA A 512 8.87 -2.82 24.33
N PHE A 513 7.59 -2.43 24.24
CA PHE A 513 6.87 -1.84 25.36
C PHE A 513 6.64 -2.85 26.49
N ALA A 514 6.19 -4.06 26.16
CA ALA A 514 5.96 -5.14 27.12
C ALA A 514 7.24 -5.55 27.87
N LEU A 515 8.41 -5.49 27.21
CA LEU A 515 9.67 -5.94 27.78
C LEU A 515 10.54 -4.84 28.40
N ARG A 516 10.22 -3.57 28.19
CA ARG A 516 11.04 -2.42 28.63
C ARG A 516 11.55 -2.56 30.07
N ASP A 517 10.64 -2.85 30.99
CA ASP A 517 10.93 -2.82 32.44
C ASP A 517 11.15 -4.23 33.02
N THR A 518 11.40 -5.23 32.18
CA THR A 518 11.61 -6.62 32.62
C THR A 518 13.07 -6.96 32.90
N GLY A 519 14.01 -6.15 32.39
CA GLY A 519 15.44 -6.46 32.40
C GLY A 519 15.86 -7.54 31.40
N ILE A 520 14.94 -8.11 30.61
CA ILE A 520 15.24 -9.06 29.54
C ILE A 520 15.64 -8.28 28.28
N PRO A 521 16.87 -8.42 27.75
CA PRO A 521 17.27 -7.78 26.51
C PRO A 521 16.40 -8.24 25.34
N LEU A 522 15.98 -7.30 24.48
CA LEU A 522 15.25 -7.57 23.26
C LEU A 522 16.17 -7.42 22.04
N VAL A 523 16.28 -8.48 21.25
CA VAL A 523 17.03 -8.49 19.99
C VAL A 523 16.07 -8.55 18.81
N LEU A 524 16.19 -7.58 17.91
CA LEU A 524 15.46 -7.53 16.64
C LEU A 524 16.41 -7.73 15.46
N ILE A 525 16.13 -8.76 14.65
CA ILE A 525 16.89 -9.06 13.42
C ILE A 525 15.96 -8.89 12.22
N GLY A 526 16.33 -8.00 11.30
CA GLY A 526 15.55 -7.70 10.12
C GLY A 526 15.85 -6.34 9.52
N HIS A 527 15.30 -6.08 8.34
CA HIS A 527 15.33 -4.77 7.71
C HIS A 527 14.15 -3.91 8.18
N ALA A 528 14.28 -2.58 8.12
CA ALA A 528 13.26 -1.64 8.57
C ALA A 528 12.70 -0.84 7.37
N PRO A 529 11.68 -1.35 6.67
CA PRO A 529 11.09 -0.67 5.51
C PRO A 529 10.30 0.59 5.89
N ASP A 530 9.83 0.67 7.15
CA ASP A 530 9.19 1.86 7.72
C ASP A 530 10.13 2.52 8.75
N PRO A 531 10.83 3.60 8.38
CA PRO A 531 11.74 4.30 9.28
C PRO A 531 11.03 4.91 10.49
N GLY A 532 9.77 5.36 10.34
CA GLY A 532 9.00 5.99 11.41
C GLY A 532 8.64 4.98 12.50
N TYR A 533 8.13 3.82 12.08
CA TYR A 533 7.86 2.72 13.01
C TYR A 533 9.15 2.19 13.67
N ALA A 534 10.24 2.03 12.91
CA ALA A 534 11.51 1.60 13.49
C ALA A 534 12.08 2.61 14.50
N GLN A 535 11.88 3.91 14.31
CA GLN A 535 12.22 4.93 15.31
C GLN A 535 11.35 4.82 16.56
N LEU A 536 10.04 4.61 16.42
CA LEU A 536 9.15 4.37 17.54
C LEU A 536 9.62 3.16 18.38
N VAL A 537 9.90 2.03 17.73
CA VAL A 537 10.41 0.81 18.39
C VAL A 537 11.70 1.10 19.17
N ARG A 538 12.64 1.84 18.58
CA ARG A 538 13.89 2.27 19.26
C ARG A 538 13.63 3.16 20.47
N ARG A 539 12.78 4.19 20.35
CA ARG A 539 12.41 5.06 21.47
C ARG A 539 11.77 4.25 22.60
N ILE A 540 10.93 3.28 22.25
CA ILE A 540 10.23 2.46 23.22
C ILE A 540 11.20 1.52 23.95
N GLY A 541 12.03 0.77 23.24
CA GLY A 541 12.91 -0.22 23.87
C GLY A 541 14.13 0.40 24.58
N GLY A 542 14.54 1.60 24.19
CA GLY A 542 15.65 2.32 24.83
C GLY A 542 16.92 1.48 24.87
N GLY A 543 17.60 1.48 26.02
CA GLY A 543 18.83 0.70 26.22
C GLY A 543 18.63 -0.83 26.30
N ASN A 544 17.38 -1.30 26.42
CA ASN A 544 17.07 -2.73 26.53
C ASN A 544 16.89 -3.41 25.16
N LEU A 545 17.15 -2.69 24.06
CA LEU A 545 16.81 -3.10 22.71
C LEU A 545 18.01 -3.00 21.76
N THR A 546 18.27 -4.08 21.03
CA THR A 546 19.32 -4.13 20.00
C THR A 546 18.73 -4.44 18.63
N PHE A 547 19.06 -3.58 17.65
CA PHE A 547 18.80 -3.84 16.23
C PHE A 547 20.06 -4.41 15.59
N CYS A 548 20.00 -5.64 15.11
CA CYS A 548 21.14 -6.29 14.44
C CYS A 548 21.15 -6.06 12.92
N GLY A 549 20.13 -5.38 12.39
CA GLY A 549 19.88 -5.31 10.95
C GLY A 549 19.56 -6.69 10.38
N ARG A 550 19.69 -6.83 9.05
CA ARG A 550 19.45 -8.12 8.39
C ARG A 550 20.69 -9.01 8.50
N LEU A 551 20.49 -10.25 8.94
CA LEU A 551 21.47 -11.33 8.79
C LEU A 551 21.09 -12.24 7.62
N PRO A 552 22.06 -12.84 6.90
CA PRO A 552 21.75 -13.80 5.84
C PRO A 552 21.04 -15.06 6.36
N SER A 553 20.04 -15.55 5.64
CA SER A 553 19.12 -16.63 6.06
C SER A 553 19.80 -17.98 6.38
N ASN A 554 21.00 -18.23 5.83
CA ASN A 554 21.78 -19.46 6.09
C ASN A 554 23.09 -19.18 6.84
N SER A 555 23.22 -18.02 7.49
CA SER A 555 24.45 -17.67 8.19
C SER A 555 24.55 -18.33 9.56
N GLU A 556 25.74 -18.77 9.93
CA GLU A 556 26.03 -19.33 11.25
C GLU A 556 25.71 -18.34 12.37
N ILE A 557 25.83 -17.03 12.12
CA ILE A 557 25.46 -16.02 13.10
C ILE A 557 23.94 -15.94 13.35
N LEU A 558 23.11 -16.20 12.33
CA LEU A 558 21.66 -16.29 12.51
C LEU A 558 21.29 -17.56 13.29
N ALA A 559 21.92 -18.69 12.95
CA ALA A 559 21.75 -19.93 13.71
C ALA A 559 22.19 -19.76 15.19
N SER A 560 23.32 -19.10 15.43
CA SER A 560 23.79 -18.74 16.78
C SER A 560 22.84 -17.78 17.49
N ALA A 561 22.14 -16.89 16.77
CA ALA A 561 21.13 -16.03 17.35
C ALA A 561 19.94 -16.84 17.90
N TYR A 562 19.46 -17.83 17.14
CA TYR A 562 18.42 -18.74 17.64
C TYR A 562 18.92 -19.57 18.83
N ALA A 563 20.11 -20.18 18.72
CA ALA A 563 20.68 -21.03 19.77
C ALA A 563 20.97 -20.26 21.08
N GLY A 564 21.27 -18.95 20.99
CA GLY A 564 21.51 -18.07 22.14
C GLY A 564 20.27 -17.42 22.74
N ALA A 565 19.11 -17.51 22.08
CA ALA A 565 17.87 -16.89 22.54
C ALA A 565 17.25 -17.67 23.69
N ARG A 566 16.77 -16.97 24.73
CA ARG A 566 15.97 -17.58 25.81
C ARG A 566 14.57 -17.93 25.33
N VAL A 567 14.03 -17.08 24.46
CA VAL A 567 12.70 -17.18 23.90
C VAL A 567 12.65 -16.46 22.55
N PHE A 568 12.00 -17.09 21.58
CA PHE A 568 11.62 -16.45 20.34
C PHE A 568 10.19 -15.91 20.48
N CYS A 569 10.01 -14.62 20.21
CA CYS A 569 8.72 -13.95 20.32
C CYS A 569 8.32 -13.35 18.97
N LEU A 570 7.09 -13.62 18.53
CA LEU A 570 6.52 -13.06 17.31
C LEU A 570 5.05 -12.66 17.56
N PRO A 571 4.79 -11.47 18.14
CA PRO A 571 3.45 -11.03 18.52
C PRO A 571 2.69 -10.40 17.35
N SER A 572 2.78 -11.01 16.16
CA SER A 572 2.28 -10.43 14.92
C SER A 572 0.75 -10.36 14.86
N TRP A 573 0.22 -9.38 14.14
CA TRP A 573 -1.21 -9.25 13.88
C TRP A 573 -1.71 -10.18 12.78
N ALA A 574 -0.86 -10.49 11.82
CA ALA A 574 -1.17 -11.41 10.73
C ALA A 574 0.10 -12.03 10.14
N GLU A 575 0.11 -13.34 9.88
CA GLU A 575 1.20 -14.08 9.24
C GLU A 575 0.67 -15.15 8.26
N GLY A 576 1.44 -15.39 7.19
CA GLY A 576 1.20 -16.49 6.25
C GLY A 576 2.22 -17.61 6.46
N ALA A 577 2.14 -18.29 7.61
CA ALA A 577 3.09 -19.30 8.11
C ALA A 577 4.54 -18.80 8.24
N SER A 578 4.90 -18.27 9.42
CA SER A 578 6.21 -17.66 9.66
C SER A 578 7.39 -18.64 9.55
N LEU A 579 8.27 -18.44 8.57
CA LEU A 579 9.55 -19.16 8.44
C LEU A 579 10.44 -18.98 9.68
N ALA A 580 10.49 -17.78 10.26
CA ALA A 580 11.30 -17.51 11.44
C ALA A 580 10.81 -18.27 12.69
N ALA A 581 9.49 -18.47 12.81
CA ALA A 581 8.95 -19.28 13.89
C ALA A 581 9.26 -20.77 13.70
N LEU A 582 9.23 -21.27 12.45
CA LEU A 582 9.64 -22.64 12.12
C LEU A 582 11.13 -22.86 12.39
N GLU A 583 11.98 -21.91 12.02
CA GLU A 583 13.41 -21.92 12.32
C GLU A 583 13.66 -21.87 13.84
N ALA A 584 12.96 -21.01 14.58
CA ALA A 584 13.06 -20.96 16.03
C ALA A 584 12.66 -22.30 16.67
N ALA A 585 11.57 -22.90 16.22
CA ALA A 585 11.12 -24.20 16.70
C ALA A 585 12.16 -25.30 16.41
N ALA A 586 12.69 -25.34 15.19
CA ALA A 586 13.72 -26.28 14.78
C ALA A 586 15.04 -26.08 15.57
N ALA A 587 15.38 -24.85 15.93
CA ALA A 587 16.53 -24.52 16.77
C ALA A 587 16.29 -24.80 18.28
N GLY A 588 15.08 -25.25 18.66
CA GLY A 588 14.74 -25.56 20.05
C GLY A 588 14.45 -24.33 20.91
N CYS A 589 14.18 -23.17 20.30
CA CYS A 589 13.75 -21.99 21.04
C CYS A 589 12.36 -22.23 21.65
N ARG A 590 12.14 -21.71 22.87
CA ARG A 590 10.78 -21.53 23.38
C ARG A 590 10.05 -20.51 22.53
N LEU A 591 8.79 -20.76 22.21
CA LEU A 591 8.00 -19.94 21.30
C LEU A 591 6.93 -19.16 22.07
N VAL A 592 6.89 -17.84 21.86
CA VAL A 592 5.79 -16.96 22.25
C VAL A 592 5.23 -16.32 20.98
N LEU A 593 4.06 -16.78 20.54
CA LEU A 593 3.46 -16.41 19.25
C LEU A 593 2.08 -15.79 19.47
N SER A 594 1.61 -14.95 18.55
CA SER A 594 0.20 -14.56 18.57
C SER A 594 -0.71 -15.72 18.11
N ASN A 595 -2.00 -15.62 18.43
CA ASN A 595 -3.03 -16.55 17.96
C ASN A 595 -3.88 -15.99 16.81
N ARG A 596 -3.33 -15.07 16.01
CA ARG A 596 -4.11 -14.34 14.98
C ARG A 596 -4.11 -15.01 13.62
N SER A 597 -3.20 -15.93 13.33
CA SER A 597 -3.09 -16.56 12.01
C SER A 597 -2.82 -18.07 12.13
N SER A 598 -2.01 -18.61 11.22
CA SER A 598 -1.75 -20.05 11.13
C SER A 598 -0.83 -20.59 12.24
N GLU A 599 -0.37 -19.77 13.18
CA GLU A 599 0.56 -20.20 14.24
C GLU A 599 -0.04 -21.28 15.13
N LEU A 600 -1.35 -21.22 15.41
CA LEU A 600 -2.02 -22.26 16.18
C LEU A 600 -2.01 -23.61 15.46
N GLU A 601 -2.27 -23.59 14.15
CA GLU A 601 -2.25 -24.77 13.28
C GLU A 601 -0.85 -25.39 13.20
N TYR A 602 0.20 -24.57 13.08
CA TYR A 602 1.57 -25.04 12.92
C TYR A 602 2.21 -25.54 14.23
N PHE A 603 1.97 -24.84 15.35
CA PHE A 603 2.75 -25.06 16.57
C PHE A 603 1.96 -25.73 17.70
N GLY A 604 0.62 -25.76 17.65
CA GLY A 604 -0.21 -26.44 18.66
C GLY A 604 0.23 -26.15 20.10
N ALA A 605 0.39 -27.18 20.93
CA ALA A 605 0.81 -27.01 22.32
C ALA A 605 2.28 -26.59 22.52
N HIS A 606 3.07 -26.47 21.45
CA HIS A 606 4.51 -26.19 21.52
C HIS A 606 4.85 -24.70 21.53
N ALA A 607 3.85 -23.83 21.41
CA ALA A 607 4.00 -22.39 21.58
C ALA A 607 3.08 -21.88 22.69
N ARG A 608 3.54 -20.83 23.38
CA ARG A 608 2.72 -20.02 24.27
C ARG A 608 2.04 -18.95 23.43
N TYR A 609 0.72 -18.94 23.43
CA TYR A 609 -0.05 -17.97 22.64
C TYR A 609 -0.38 -16.72 23.44
N ILE A 610 -0.24 -15.56 22.79
CA ILE A 610 -0.54 -14.25 23.37
C ILE A 610 -1.60 -13.51 22.56
N ASP A 611 -2.23 -12.53 23.21
CA ASP A 611 -2.99 -11.51 22.51
C ASP A 611 -2.03 -10.37 22.08
N PRO A 612 -1.85 -10.10 20.77
CA PRO A 612 -0.97 -9.04 20.30
C PRO A 612 -1.41 -7.61 20.71
N LEU A 613 -2.64 -7.44 21.17
CA LEU A 613 -3.16 -6.18 21.71
C LEU A 613 -2.87 -5.99 23.21
N ASP A 614 -2.49 -7.06 23.92
CA ASP A 614 -2.32 -7.07 25.37
C ASP A 614 -0.82 -7.14 25.75
N PRO A 615 -0.23 -6.03 26.21
CA PRO A 615 1.18 -6.01 26.62
C PRO A 615 1.43 -6.86 27.87
N ASP A 616 0.44 -7.08 28.74
CA ASP A 616 0.61 -7.93 29.92
C ASP A 616 0.62 -9.40 29.53
N SER A 617 -0.23 -9.81 28.58
CA SER A 617 -0.19 -11.14 27.97
C SER A 617 1.20 -11.44 27.38
N ILE A 618 1.76 -10.50 26.61
CA ILE A 618 3.10 -10.63 26.05
C ILE A 618 4.16 -10.72 27.16
N ARG A 619 4.15 -9.77 28.11
CA ARG A 619 5.11 -9.71 29.21
C ARG A 619 5.11 -11.01 30.02
N GLN A 620 3.94 -11.48 30.45
CA GLN A 620 3.81 -12.68 31.26
C GLN A 620 4.28 -13.93 30.51
N ALA A 621 3.94 -14.07 29.22
CA ALA A 621 4.36 -15.21 28.43
C ALA A 621 5.88 -15.25 28.22
N VAL A 622 6.50 -14.11 27.92
CA VAL A 622 7.96 -14.00 27.78
C VAL A 622 8.66 -14.26 29.12
N LEU A 623 8.21 -13.64 30.21
CA LEU A 623 8.78 -13.85 31.54
C LEU A 623 8.69 -15.31 31.97
N ALA A 624 7.53 -15.95 31.78
CA ALA A 624 7.34 -17.36 32.11
C ALA A 624 8.23 -18.28 31.25
N ALA A 625 8.35 -18.01 29.94
CA ALA A 625 9.26 -18.76 29.07
C ALA A 625 10.74 -18.58 29.48
N CYS A 626 11.13 -17.40 29.95
CA CYS A 626 12.48 -17.15 30.45
C CYS A 626 12.74 -17.74 31.84
N ALA A 627 11.73 -17.82 32.70
CA ALA A 627 11.83 -18.29 34.09
C ALA A 627 11.82 -19.82 34.23
N GLU A 628 11.27 -20.54 33.24
CA GLU A 628 11.52 -21.98 33.12
C GLU A 628 13.03 -22.20 33.00
N GLY A 629 13.64 -22.70 34.09
CA GLY A 629 15.06 -23.02 34.12
C GLY A 629 15.45 -23.84 32.90
N MET A 630 16.69 -23.69 32.43
CA MET A 630 17.28 -24.66 31.52
C MET A 630 17.49 -25.95 32.31
N SER A 631 16.44 -26.73 32.56
CA SER A 631 16.58 -27.96 33.35
C SER A 631 17.41 -28.95 32.56
N ASP A 632 18.57 -29.32 33.10
CA ASP A 632 19.41 -30.43 32.63
C ASP A 632 18.65 -31.78 32.62
N SER A 633 17.49 -31.87 33.29
CA SER A 633 16.65 -33.06 33.37
C SER A 633 15.41 -33.07 32.45
N GLY A 634 15.28 -32.11 31.53
CA GLY A 634 14.24 -32.10 30.47
C GLY A 634 14.78 -32.38 29.06
N CYS A 635 16.09 -32.64 28.93
CA CYS A 635 16.80 -32.71 27.65
C CYS A 635 16.52 -33.99 26.83
N THR A 636 15.52 -34.80 27.22
CA THR A 636 15.02 -35.91 26.39
C THR A 636 13.84 -35.53 25.50
N ASP A 637 13.18 -34.39 25.75
CA ASP A 637 12.04 -33.90 24.94
C ASP A 637 12.38 -32.66 24.09
N ARG A 638 13.68 -32.37 23.88
CA ARG A 638 14.14 -31.54 22.74
C ARG A 638 14.11 -32.36 21.45
N GLN A 639 13.08 -33.18 21.23
CA GLN A 639 12.91 -33.76 19.91
C GLN A 639 12.62 -32.61 18.94
N PRO A 640 13.35 -32.49 17.83
CA PRO A 640 13.02 -31.52 16.80
C PRO A 640 11.57 -31.76 16.40
N LEU A 641 10.74 -30.75 16.58
CA LEU A 641 9.33 -30.80 16.23
C LEU A 641 9.20 -31.22 14.76
N SER A 642 8.60 -32.39 14.50
CA SER A 642 8.26 -32.88 13.16
C SER A 642 7.09 -32.10 12.51
N LEU A 643 6.82 -30.88 13.01
CA LEU A 643 5.67 -30.05 12.65
C LEU A 643 5.86 -29.30 11.33
N ALA A 644 7.11 -29.01 10.95
CA ALA A 644 7.43 -28.46 9.64
C ALA A 644 7.68 -29.62 8.67
N SER A 645 7.06 -29.57 7.47
CA SER A 645 7.48 -30.44 6.37
C SER A 645 8.97 -30.23 6.13
N ASP A 646 9.74 -31.29 5.96
CA ASP A 646 11.06 -31.10 5.40
C ASP A 646 10.92 -30.62 3.95
N TRP A 647 12.03 -30.13 3.39
CA TRP A 647 12.07 -29.61 2.04
C TRP A 647 11.70 -30.68 0.97
N HIS A 648 11.90 -31.96 1.26
CA HIS A 648 11.55 -33.05 0.36
C HIS A 648 10.03 -33.30 0.33
N ALA A 649 9.38 -33.34 1.49
CA ALA A 649 7.92 -33.42 1.62
C ALA A 649 7.24 -32.20 0.99
N HIS A 650 7.74 -30.98 1.25
CA HIS A 650 7.23 -29.75 0.63
C HIS A 650 7.27 -29.80 -0.90
N ALA A 651 8.39 -30.25 -1.49
CA ALA A 651 8.52 -30.38 -2.93
C ALA A 651 7.62 -31.49 -3.50
N THR A 652 7.43 -32.59 -2.76
CA THR A 652 6.54 -33.69 -3.15
C THR A 652 5.08 -33.23 -3.19
N ASP A 653 4.64 -32.50 -2.17
CA ASP A 653 3.28 -31.93 -2.10
C ASP A 653 3.06 -30.84 -3.18
N THR A 654 4.09 -30.03 -3.44
CA THR A 654 4.08 -29.04 -4.52
C THR A 654 3.94 -29.72 -5.89
N LEU A 655 4.68 -30.80 -6.13
CA LEU A 655 4.58 -31.57 -7.38
C LEU A 655 3.20 -32.23 -7.55
N ALA A 656 2.58 -32.68 -6.46
CA ALA A 656 1.21 -33.19 -6.49
C ALA A 656 0.20 -32.07 -6.85
N ALA A 657 0.40 -30.85 -6.36
CA ALA A 657 -0.40 -29.69 -6.75
C ALA A 657 -0.21 -29.30 -8.22
N TYR A 658 1.01 -29.40 -8.75
CA TYR A 658 1.29 -29.15 -10.17
C TYR A 658 0.58 -30.15 -11.10
N ARG A 659 0.55 -31.44 -10.72
CA ARG A 659 -0.24 -32.45 -11.45
C ARG A 659 -1.73 -32.09 -11.49
N ARG A 660 -2.29 -31.67 -10.36
CA ARG A 660 -3.70 -31.21 -10.29
C ARG A 660 -3.96 -29.99 -11.18
N ALA A 661 -3.05 -29.04 -11.24
CA ALA A 661 -3.18 -27.87 -12.10
C ALA A 661 -3.21 -28.24 -13.58
N LEU A 662 -2.34 -29.15 -14.01
CA LEU A 662 -2.31 -29.68 -15.38
C LEU A 662 -3.61 -30.42 -15.73
N ASP A 663 -4.15 -31.22 -14.80
CA ASP A 663 -5.42 -31.92 -15.00
C ASP A 663 -6.60 -30.95 -15.14
N THR A 664 -6.67 -29.89 -14.30
CA THR A 664 -7.67 -28.82 -14.43
C THR A 664 -7.58 -28.16 -15.81
N ARG A 665 -6.36 -27.81 -16.25
CA ARG A 665 -6.12 -27.12 -17.53
C ARG A 665 -6.52 -27.99 -18.73
N ARG A 666 -6.17 -29.29 -18.69
CA ARG A 666 -6.55 -30.26 -19.73
C ARG A 666 -8.07 -30.40 -19.83
N CYS A 667 -8.77 -30.49 -18.71
CA CYS A 667 -10.23 -30.57 -18.69
C CYS A 667 -10.88 -29.31 -19.30
N ALA A 668 -10.36 -28.12 -18.98
CA ALA A 668 -10.84 -26.86 -19.54
C ALA A 668 -10.63 -26.80 -21.07
N GLN A 669 -9.47 -27.22 -21.58
CA GLN A 669 -9.17 -27.25 -23.01
C GLN A 669 -10.04 -28.26 -23.79
N VAL A 670 -10.35 -29.42 -23.22
CA VAL A 670 -11.26 -30.41 -23.84
C VAL A 670 -12.68 -29.88 -23.93
N SER A 671 -13.15 -29.13 -22.93
CA SER A 671 -14.49 -28.52 -22.92
C SER A 671 -14.65 -27.34 -23.91
N ALA A 672 -13.55 -26.76 -24.39
CA ALA A 672 -13.52 -25.59 -25.26
C ALA A 672 -13.46 -25.91 -26.77
N GLN A 673 -13.47 -27.18 -27.18
CA GLN A 673 -13.51 -27.53 -28.60
C GLN A 673 -14.87 -27.17 -29.24
N PRO A 674 -14.90 -26.58 -30.45
CA PRO A 674 -16.15 -26.24 -31.12
C PRO A 674 -16.85 -27.52 -31.58
N VAL A 675 -18.10 -27.72 -31.15
CA VAL A 675 -19.01 -28.66 -31.82
C VAL A 675 -19.22 -28.12 -33.24
N MET A 676 -18.66 -28.80 -34.25
CA MET A 676 -18.88 -28.48 -35.67
C MET A 676 -20.38 -28.55 -35.98
N PRO A 677 -20.99 -27.53 -36.59
CA PRO A 677 -22.35 -27.67 -37.10
C PRO A 677 -22.33 -28.67 -38.28
N PRO A 678 -23.36 -29.52 -38.44
CA PRO A 678 -23.40 -30.46 -39.55
C PRO A 678 -23.43 -29.70 -40.87
N SER A 679 -22.43 -29.96 -41.71
CA SER A 679 -22.35 -29.52 -43.10
C SER A 679 -23.45 -30.20 -43.92
N HIS A 680 -24.20 -29.38 -44.68
CA HIS A 680 -25.34 -29.69 -45.57
C HIS A 680 -26.71 -29.32 -45.01
N ILE A 681 -27.12 -28.07 -45.27
CA ILE A 681 -28.53 -27.76 -45.54
C ILE A 681 -28.60 -27.37 -47.02
N ASP A 682 -29.14 -28.30 -47.79
CA ASP A 682 -29.56 -28.15 -49.17
C ASP A 682 -30.75 -27.16 -49.21
N LEU A 683 -30.58 -26.04 -49.89
CA LEU A 683 -31.65 -25.07 -50.15
C LEU A 683 -32.43 -25.53 -51.38
N GLY A 684 -33.32 -26.50 -51.16
CA GLY A 684 -34.18 -27.01 -52.22
C GLY A 684 -35.39 -27.74 -51.67
N ASN A 685 -36.57 -27.28 -52.10
CA ASN A 685 -37.86 -27.97 -52.06
C ASN A 685 -38.67 -28.03 -50.75
N SER A 686 -39.63 -27.10 -50.73
CA SER A 686 -41.07 -27.36 -50.67
C SER A 686 -41.68 -27.94 -49.39
N ALA A 687 -42.57 -27.12 -48.82
CA ALA A 687 -43.74 -27.47 -48.03
C ALA A 687 -44.29 -28.90 -48.22
N ARG A 688 -44.60 -29.57 -47.09
CA ARG A 688 -45.81 -30.39 -46.89
C ARG A 688 -45.90 -30.96 -45.45
N TRP A 689 -47.02 -30.66 -44.78
CA TRP A 689 -47.87 -31.49 -43.88
C TRP A 689 -47.21 -32.31 -42.73
N LEU A 690 -47.56 -32.09 -41.45
CA LEU A 690 -48.74 -32.58 -40.69
C LEU A 690 -48.83 -34.13 -40.53
N ASP A 691 -49.16 -34.52 -39.29
CA ASP A 691 -49.66 -35.81 -38.77
C ASP A 691 -48.67 -36.87 -38.23
N GLY A 692 -48.97 -37.35 -37.00
CA GLY A 692 -48.20 -38.28 -36.14
C GLY A 692 -48.27 -39.75 -36.58
N PRO A 693 -48.42 -40.78 -35.71
CA PRO A 693 -48.50 -40.83 -34.23
C PRO A 693 -47.62 -41.93 -33.57
N GLY A 694 -47.49 -41.88 -32.23
CA GLY A 694 -47.38 -43.03 -31.32
C GLY A 694 -46.11 -43.92 -31.38
N GLU A 695 -45.70 -44.65 -30.35
CA GLU A 695 -46.06 -44.75 -28.94
C GLU A 695 -45.08 -45.78 -28.31
N LYS A 696 -44.97 -45.78 -26.98
CA LYS A 696 -44.46 -46.85 -26.06
C LYS A 696 -42.96 -46.81 -25.73
N PHE A 697 -42.53 -46.63 -24.48
CA PHE A 697 -43.05 -47.24 -23.24
C PHE A 697 -43.18 -46.27 -22.03
N PRO A 698 -44.27 -46.40 -21.24
CA PRO A 698 -44.40 -46.03 -19.82
C PRO A 698 -44.25 -47.32 -18.93
N PRO A 699 -44.61 -47.43 -17.61
CA PRO A 699 -45.18 -46.45 -16.65
C PRO A 699 -44.63 -46.48 -15.19
N THR A 700 -44.95 -45.41 -14.42
CA THR A 700 -45.34 -45.34 -12.97
C THR A 700 -44.42 -45.86 -11.83
N CYS A 701 -44.51 -45.47 -10.56
CA CYS A 701 -44.95 -44.31 -9.75
C CYS A 701 -44.78 -44.72 -8.25
N HIS A 702 -44.74 -43.74 -7.33
CA HIS A 702 -45.03 -43.82 -5.88
C HIS A 702 -43.99 -44.28 -4.83
N LEU A 703 -43.62 -43.36 -3.92
CA LEU A 703 -44.00 -43.29 -2.47
C LEU A 703 -43.43 -41.97 -1.89
N GLN A 704 -44.26 -40.97 -1.55
CA GLN A 704 -44.72 -40.59 -0.18
C GLN A 704 -43.58 -40.28 0.80
N ALA A 705 -43.34 -39.02 1.21
CA ALA A 705 -44.11 -38.17 2.12
C ALA A 705 -43.98 -38.56 3.60
N GLU A 706 -43.23 -37.76 4.38
CA GLU A 706 -43.61 -37.40 5.74
C GLU A 706 -43.33 -35.92 6.01
N LEU A 707 -44.42 -35.20 6.28
CA LEU A 707 -44.51 -33.84 6.78
C LEU A 707 -44.43 -33.90 8.31
N GLY A 708 -43.48 -33.16 8.90
CA GLY A 708 -43.45 -32.83 10.32
C GLY A 708 -43.56 -31.32 10.51
N SER A 709 -44.79 -30.86 10.68
CA SER A 709 -45.23 -29.47 10.87
C SER A 709 -44.94 -28.89 12.27
N THR A 710 -45.13 -27.55 12.36
CA THR A 710 -45.32 -26.66 13.54
C THR A 710 -44.07 -25.86 13.96
N LEU A 711 -44.07 -24.54 14.13
CA LEU A 711 -45.11 -23.49 14.21
C LEU A 711 -44.44 -22.12 14.01
N GLY A 712 -45.12 -21.18 13.35
CA GLY A 712 -44.74 -19.77 13.39
C GLY A 712 -45.17 -19.09 14.70
N LYS A 713 -44.40 -18.09 15.15
CA LYS A 713 -44.86 -16.84 15.80
C LYS A 713 -43.65 -15.91 16.05
N PRO A 714 -43.78 -14.58 15.83
CA PRO A 714 -42.83 -13.61 16.36
C PRO A 714 -43.11 -13.42 17.86
N ARG A 715 -42.07 -13.47 18.71
CA ARG A 715 -42.18 -13.08 20.12
C ARG A 715 -41.37 -11.81 20.38
N CYS A 716 -42.13 -10.75 20.63
CA CYS A 716 -41.72 -9.53 21.31
C CYS A 716 -41.42 -9.87 22.78
N TRP A 717 -40.35 -9.31 23.35
CA TRP A 717 -40.16 -9.31 24.80
C TRP A 717 -40.75 -8.03 25.37
N ILE A 718 -41.95 -8.15 25.95
CA ILE A 718 -42.47 -7.26 26.99
C ILE A 718 -42.34 -8.06 28.28
N ALA A 719 -41.65 -7.51 29.28
CA ALA A 719 -41.60 -8.10 30.62
C ALA A 719 -42.86 -7.69 31.40
N THR A 720 -43.51 -8.67 32.03
CA THR A 720 -44.57 -8.47 33.03
C THR A 720 -44.16 -9.15 34.32
N ASP A 721 -44.24 -8.44 35.44
CA ASP A 721 -44.12 -8.95 36.81
C ASP A 721 -45.35 -9.86 37.13
N PRO A 722 -45.19 -11.05 37.76
CA PRO A 722 -46.23 -12.08 37.74
C PRO A 722 -47.50 -11.86 38.59
N ASP A 723 -47.57 -10.84 39.48
CA ASP A 723 -48.61 -10.86 40.53
C ASP A 723 -49.68 -9.74 40.51
N SER A 724 -49.81 -8.92 39.45
CA SER A 724 -50.85 -7.85 39.49
C SER A 724 -51.54 -7.40 38.20
N GLY A 725 -51.20 -7.95 37.02
CA GLY A 725 -52.06 -7.83 35.83
C GLY A 725 -52.44 -6.41 35.35
N GLN A 726 -51.72 -5.36 35.73
CA GLN A 726 -51.90 -4.00 35.19
C GLN A 726 -50.58 -3.42 34.66
N LEU A 727 -50.57 -2.97 33.40
CA LEU A 727 -49.49 -2.20 32.79
C LEU A 727 -49.62 -0.72 33.20
N GLN A 728 -48.73 -0.23 34.06
CA GLN A 728 -48.55 1.21 34.31
C GLN A 728 -47.27 1.73 33.63
N VAL A 729 -47.39 2.87 32.94
CA VAL A 729 -46.26 3.65 32.41
C VAL A 729 -45.79 4.60 33.50
N ALA A 730 -44.54 4.48 33.94
CA ALA A 730 -43.93 5.41 34.91
C ALA A 730 -43.11 6.52 34.22
N PRO A 731 -43.12 7.77 34.72
CA PRO A 731 -42.38 8.90 34.13
C PRO A 731 -40.88 8.89 34.52
N PRO A 732 -40.01 9.59 33.78
CA PRO A 732 -38.57 9.60 34.04
C PRO A 732 -38.20 10.40 35.31
N PRO A 733 -37.15 10.00 36.06
CA PRO A 733 -36.62 10.77 37.19
C PRO A 733 -35.77 11.97 36.71
N PRO A 734 -35.60 13.01 37.56
CA PRO A 734 -35.05 14.30 37.15
C PRO A 734 -33.51 14.29 37.05
N ALA A 735 -32.99 15.18 36.20
CA ALA A 735 -31.57 15.40 35.99
C ALA A 735 -30.87 15.86 37.27
N SER A 736 -29.83 15.13 37.71
CA SER A 736 -28.89 15.62 38.70
C SER A 736 -27.44 15.33 38.29
N ALA A 737 -26.73 16.42 38.02
CA ALA A 737 -25.30 16.69 38.19
C ALA A 737 -24.30 15.57 37.82
N GLY A 738 -23.67 15.69 36.65
CA GLY A 738 -22.40 15.02 36.38
C GLY A 738 -21.25 15.61 37.20
N PRO A 739 -20.28 14.81 37.67
CA PRO A 739 -19.11 15.33 38.38
C PRO A 739 -18.07 15.90 37.40
N ALA A 740 -17.49 17.00 37.87
CA ALA A 740 -16.48 17.89 37.30
C ALA A 740 -15.42 17.28 36.37
N VAL A 741 -15.23 17.93 35.22
CA VAL A 741 -14.05 17.82 34.36
C VAL A 741 -12.88 18.55 35.03
N VAL A 742 -11.79 17.84 35.31
CA VAL A 742 -10.51 18.41 35.76
C VAL A 742 -9.81 19.09 34.57
N PRO A 743 -9.19 20.29 34.72
CA PRO A 743 -8.94 21.21 33.61
C PRO A 743 -7.78 20.81 32.69
N SER A 744 -7.98 21.09 31.40
CA SER A 744 -7.07 21.01 30.24
C SER A 744 -5.80 21.87 30.31
N GLN A 745 -5.48 22.50 31.45
CA GLN A 745 -4.47 23.56 31.52
C GLN A 745 -3.04 23.07 31.20
N ALA A 746 -2.62 21.90 31.70
CA ALA A 746 -1.25 21.42 31.51
C ALA A 746 -0.92 20.95 30.07
N LEU A 747 -1.93 20.48 29.31
CA LEU A 747 -1.74 20.07 27.91
C LEU A 747 -1.71 21.28 26.96
N SER A 748 -2.44 22.35 27.32
CA SER A 748 -2.53 23.59 26.55
C SER A 748 -1.18 24.31 26.52
N GLU A 749 -0.45 24.36 27.64
CA GLU A 749 0.86 25.02 27.74
C GLU A 749 1.98 24.37 26.91
N ARG A 750 1.88 23.07 26.61
CA ARG A 750 2.89 22.33 25.83
C ARG A 750 2.68 22.49 24.33
N MET A 751 1.40 22.51 23.90
CA MET A 751 1.00 22.88 22.54
C MET A 751 1.30 24.35 22.24
N ILE A 752 1.06 25.24 23.20
CA ILE A 752 1.35 26.67 23.06
C ILE A 752 2.87 26.92 23.02
N ARG A 753 3.69 26.27 23.85
CA ARG A 753 5.16 26.36 23.71
C ARG A 753 5.69 25.81 22.39
N PHE A 754 5.00 24.84 21.78
CA PHE A 754 5.38 24.28 20.49
C PHE A 754 4.98 25.20 19.32
N LEU A 755 3.75 25.76 19.32
CA LEU A 755 3.33 26.76 18.33
C LEU A 755 4.10 28.07 18.50
N HIS A 756 4.36 28.51 19.73
CA HIS A 756 5.13 29.71 20.04
C HIS A 756 6.62 29.58 19.65
N ARG A 757 7.23 28.39 19.71
CA ARG A 757 8.60 28.14 19.20
C ARG A 757 8.67 27.94 17.70
N SER A 758 7.61 27.44 17.08
CA SER A 758 7.55 27.22 15.64
C SER A 758 7.30 28.50 14.86
N ILE A 759 6.73 29.53 15.52
CA ILE A 759 6.48 30.84 14.92
C ILE A 759 7.44 31.92 15.49
N PHE A 760 7.98 31.78 16.73
CA PHE A 760 8.98 32.70 17.30
C PHE A 760 10.20 31.98 17.88
N PRO A 761 11.42 32.21 17.36
CA PRO A 761 12.64 31.88 18.09
C PRO A 761 12.84 32.91 19.21
N SER A 762 12.85 32.46 20.46
CA SER A 762 13.35 33.28 21.57
C SER A 762 14.87 33.22 21.58
N ASP A 763 15.53 34.30 21.15
CA ASP A 763 16.63 34.96 21.88
C ASP A 763 17.07 36.24 21.14
N GLY A 764 16.90 37.41 21.78
CA GLY A 764 17.74 38.59 21.51
C GLY A 764 17.19 39.73 20.65
N LEU A 765 15.96 40.20 20.84
CA LEU A 765 15.50 41.47 20.25
C LEU A 765 15.06 42.47 21.33
N SER A 766 15.63 43.68 21.28
CA SER A 766 15.34 44.77 22.21
C SER A 766 13.90 45.27 22.05
N GLU A 767 13.35 45.93 23.09
CA GLU A 767 11.95 46.40 23.13
C GLU A 767 11.53 47.28 21.93
N ASP A 768 12.46 47.89 21.20
CA ASP A 768 12.21 48.68 19.98
C ASP A 768 12.05 47.85 18.69
N SER A 769 12.08 46.52 18.77
CA SER A 769 12.09 45.63 17.58
C SER A 769 11.01 44.54 17.60
N ARG A 770 9.81 44.85 18.09
CA ARG A 770 8.64 43.97 17.92
C ARG A 770 7.99 44.16 16.54
N PRO A 771 7.82 43.10 15.72
CA PRO A 771 7.21 43.20 14.39
C PRO A 771 5.70 43.52 14.47
N GLN A 772 5.23 44.44 13.63
CA GLN A 772 3.82 44.88 13.62
C GLN A 772 2.86 43.77 13.14
N PRO A 773 1.58 43.73 13.59
CA PRO A 773 0.60 42.67 13.28
C PRO A 773 0.45 42.33 11.78
N GLN A 774 0.77 43.28 10.89
CA GLN A 774 0.73 43.09 9.43
C GLN A 774 1.79 42.10 8.91
N GLN A 775 2.94 41.99 9.57
CA GLN A 775 3.99 41.02 9.21
C GLN A 775 3.63 39.57 9.59
N TRP A 776 2.62 39.38 10.44
CA TRP A 776 2.21 38.05 10.89
C TRP A 776 1.14 37.43 9.97
N LEU A 777 0.39 38.27 9.24
CA LEU A 777 -0.61 37.81 8.28
C LEU A 777 0.01 37.14 7.05
N SER A 778 1.27 37.44 6.70
CA SER A 778 1.97 36.81 5.57
C SER A 778 2.33 35.35 5.82
N ASP A 779 2.45 34.95 7.09
CA ASP A 779 2.91 33.62 7.49
C ASP A 779 1.74 32.67 7.79
N ILE A 780 0.51 33.19 7.80
CA ILE A 780 -0.71 32.39 8.00
C ILE A 780 -1.16 31.81 6.65
N PRO A 781 -1.45 30.49 6.56
CA PRO A 781 -1.86 29.86 5.30
C PRO A 781 -3.03 30.60 4.64
N ALA A 782 -2.87 30.96 3.36
CA ALA A 782 -3.85 31.76 2.61
C ALA A 782 -5.28 31.17 2.65
N ALA A 783 -5.42 29.84 2.71
CA ALA A 783 -6.71 29.17 2.82
C ALA A 783 -7.45 29.45 4.14
N ALA A 784 -6.74 29.62 5.26
CA ALA A 784 -7.34 29.96 6.55
C ALA A 784 -7.82 31.43 6.56
N LEU A 785 -7.01 32.35 6.02
CA LEU A 785 -7.36 33.76 5.87
C LEU A 785 -8.56 33.97 4.92
N SER A 786 -8.62 33.20 3.83
CA SER A 786 -9.68 33.30 2.81
C SER A 786 -11.08 33.03 3.37
N ARG A 787 -11.21 32.14 4.36
CA ARG A 787 -12.49 31.78 4.99
C ARG A 787 -13.04 32.92 5.84
N TYR A 788 -12.18 33.50 6.67
CA TYR A 788 -12.53 34.68 7.47
C TYR A 788 -12.80 35.90 6.59
N ALA A 789 -12.04 36.10 5.50
CA ALA A 789 -12.30 37.16 4.52
C ALA A 789 -13.64 36.97 3.79
N PHE A 790 -13.97 35.74 3.42
CA PHE A 790 -15.28 35.42 2.82
C PHE A 790 -16.44 35.72 3.77
N ALA A 791 -16.33 35.33 5.05
CA ALA A 791 -17.33 35.65 6.06
C ALA A 791 -17.44 37.18 6.25
N ALA A 792 -16.31 37.86 6.41
CA ALA A 792 -16.23 39.32 6.57
C ALA A 792 -16.93 40.06 5.42
N SER A 793 -16.68 39.68 4.17
CA SER A 793 -17.30 40.30 2.98
C SER A 793 -18.84 40.21 2.92
N ARG A 794 -19.46 39.39 3.78
CA ARG A 794 -20.92 39.18 3.85
C ARG A 794 -21.54 39.67 5.15
N MET A 795 -20.72 40.21 6.05
CA MET A 795 -21.18 40.78 7.31
C MET A 795 -21.38 42.28 7.15
N ALA A 796 -22.49 42.79 7.68
CA ALA A 796 -22.76 44.22 7.65
C ALA A 796 -21.96 44.94 8.76
N PRO A 797 -21.41 46.15 8.51
CA PRO A 797 -20.73 46.94 9.54
C PRO A 797 -21.57 47.17 10.79
N GLY A 798 -20.94 47.08 11.96
CA GLY A 798 -21.60 47.24 13.27
C GLY A 798 -22.37 46.01 13.76
N SER A 799 -22.46 44.94 12.96
CA SER A 799 -23.12 43.68 13.36
C SER A 799 -22.43 43.02 14.55
N ARG A 800 -23.21 42.36 15.42
CA ARG A 800 -22.68 41.51 16.50
C ARG A 800 -22.34 40.15 15.93
N VAL A 801 -21.07 39.77 16.03
CA VAL A 801 -20.54 38.49 15.56
C VAL A 801 -19.99 37.73 16.74
N ILE A 802 -20.24 36.43 16.81
CA ILE A 802 -19.54 35.53 17.73
C ILE A 802 -18.59 34.63 16.93
N ASP A 803 -17.32 34.60 17.31
CA ASP A 803 -16.34 33.68 16.74
C ASP A 803 -16.09 32.52 17.72
N LEU A 804 -16.54 31.33 17.32
CA LEU A 804 -16.55 30.12 18.12
C LEU A 804 -15.29 29.30 17.82
N SER A 805 -14.34 29.37 18.75
CA SER A 805 -12.96 28.86 18.66
C SER A 805 -12.03 29.76 17.84
N CYS A 806 -11.86 31.00 18.31
CA CYS A 806 -11.09 32.03 17.62
C CYS A 806 -9.58 31.76 17.50
N GLY A 807 -9.05 30.77 18.22
CA GLY A 807 -7.64 30.39 18.19
C GLY A 807 -6.72 31.56 18.55
N PRO A 808 -5.59 31.78 17.83
CA PRO A 808 -4.62 32.82 18.17
C PRO A 808 -5.06 34.26 17.79
N GLY A 809 -6.29 34.47 17.28
CA GLY A 809 -6.89 35.81 17.18
C GLY A 809 -6.87 36.51 15.81
N TYR A 810 -6.18 35.97 14.80
CA TYR A 810 -6.08 36.61 13.48
C TYR A 810 -7.42 36.69 12.73
N GLY A 811 -8.31 35.70 12.91
CA GLY A 811 -9.61 35.61 12.26
C GLY A 811 -10.59 36.72 12.71
N PRO A 812 -10.85 36.85 14.03
CA PRO A 812 -11.59 37.97 14.58
C PRO A 812 -11.01 39.33 14.16
N TYR A 813 -9.69 39.47 14.20
CA TYR A 813 -9.03 40.72 13.78
C TYR A 813 -9.31 41.06 12.32
N LEU A 814 -9.27 40.08 11.44
CA LEU A 814 -9.58 40.25 10.02
C LEU A 814 -11.05 40.65 9.81
N ILE A 815 -12.00 40.00 10.50
CA ILE A 815 -13.42 40.38 10.42
C ILE A 815 -13.65 41.79 10.99
N ALA A 816 -13.06 42.12 12.14
CA ALA A 816 -13.28 43.40 12.81
C ALA A 816 -12.71 44.57 11.99
N THR A 817 -11.57 44.36 11.32
CA THR A 817 -10.95 45.39 10.50
C THR A 817 -11.59 45.53 9.11
N GLN A 818 -11.95 44.41 8.46
CA GLN A 818 -12.52 44.42 7.12
C GLN A 818 -14.03 44.69 7.11
N ALA A 819 -14.79 44.01 7.97
CA ALA A 819 -16.23 44.16 8.05
C ALA A 819 -16.68 45.21 9.09
N LYS A 820 -15.78 45.73 9.94
CA LYS A 820 -16.11 46.72 11.00
C LYS A 820 -17.22 46.23 11.95
N CYS A 821 -17.22 44.93 12.23
CA CYS A 821 -18.18 44.29 13.13
C CYS A 821 -17.72 44.36 14.59
N ARG A 822 -18.66 44.16 15.52
CA ARG A 822 -18.36 43.95 16.94
C ARG A 822 -18.31 42.45 17.19
N ILE A 823 -17.15 41.94 17.60
CA ILE A 823 -16.90 40.51 17.66
C ILE A 823 -16.67 40.11 19.11
N GLU A 824 -17.43 39.12 19.57
CA GLU A 824 -17.10 38.37 20.78
C GLU A 824 -16.29 37.15 20.34
N ALA A 825 -14.99 37.16 20.63
CA ALA A 825 -14.06 36.15 20.17
C ALA A 825 -13.71 35.23 21.33
N ILE A 826 -14.15 33.97 21.25
CA ILE A 826 -14.04 33.03 22.35
C ILE A 826 -13.32 31.75 21.95
N ASP A 827 -12.54 31.22 22.88
CA ASP A 827 -11.82 29.96 22.75
C ASP A 827 -11.82 29.21 24.09
N GLU A 828 -11.69 27.89 24.06
CA GLU A 828 -11.60 27.09 25.29
C GLU A 828 -10.26 27.33 26.01
N SER A 829 -9.22 27.75 25.27
CA SER A 829 -7.89 28.03 25.79
C SER A 829 -7.72 29.49 26.23
N ALA A 830 -7.75 29.74 27.54
CA ALA A 830 -7.50 31.07 28.12
C ALA A 830 -6.14 31.66 27.70
N ALA A 831 -5.13 30.83 27.46
CA ALA A 831 -3.81 31.28 27.02
C ALA A 831 -3.79 31.72 25.54
N LEU A 832 -4.61 31.10 24.68
CA LEU A 832 -4.79 31.58 23.30
C LEU A 832 -5.59 32.88 23.27
N VAL A 833 -6.61 33.01 24.12
CA VAL A 833 -7.37 34.26 24.26
C VAL A 833 -6.50 35.40 24.78
N ALA A 834 -5.66 35.16 25.80
CA ALA A 834 -4.71 36.14 26.30
C ALA A 834 -3.71 36.57 25.21
N PHE A 835 -3.16 35.61 24.47
CA PHE A 835 -2.27 35.87 23.33
C PHE A 835 -2.98 36.66 22.22
N ALA A 836 -4.22 36.28 21.86
CA ALA A 836 -5.03 36.98 20.88
C ALA A 836 -5.33 38.42 21.31
N CYS A 837 -5.65 38.64 22.58
CA CYS A 837 -5.89 39.96 23.13
C CYS A 837 -4.63 40.84 23.10
N GLU A 838 -3.46 40.28 23.45
CA GLU A 838 -2.20 41.02 23.48
C GLU A 838 -1.70 41.38 22.07
N ASN A 839 -1.85 40.46 21.09
CA ASN A 839 -1.24 40.59 19.77
C ASN A 839 -2.21 41.06 18.67
N TRP A 840 -3.52 40.85 18.86
CA TRP A 840 -4.57 41.14 17.89
C TRP A 840 -5.72 41.95 18.50
N GLY A 841 -5.41 42.73 19.54
CA GLY A 841 -6.34 43.62 20.19
C GLY A 841 -6.89 44.68 19.22
N HIS A 842 -8.21 44.86 19.24
CA HIS A 842 -8.89 45.86 18.43
C HIS A 842 -10.14 46.33 19.17
N SER A 843 -10.50 47.61 19.06
CA SER A 843 -11.65 48.19 19.80
C SER A 843 -13.01 47.58 19.44
N GLY A 844 -13.08 46.88 18.30
CA GLY A 844 -14.24 46.11 17.84
C GLY A 844 -14.24 44.64 18.25
N ILE A 845 -13.27 44.17 19.03
CA ILE A 845 -13.17 42.76 19.46
C ILE A 845 -13.14 42.70 20.97
N ASP A 846 -14.03 41.90 21.53
CA ASP A 846 -14.04 41.55 22.94
C ASP A 846 -13.50 40.14 23.11
N TYR A 847 -12.29 40.07 23.70
CA TYR A 847 -11.64 38.83 24.14
C TYR A 847 -11.84 38.59 25.65
N SER A 848 -12.47 39.51 26.38
CA SER A 848 -12.75 39.37 27.81
C SER A 848 -13.94 38.46 28.11
N GLY A 849 -14.59 37.95 27.05
CA GLY A 849 -15.77 37.11 27.09
C GLY A 849 -15.58 35.73 27.74
N ARG A 850 -16.73 35.10 27.99
CA ARG A 850 -16.89 33.78 28.63
C ARG A 850 -16.13 32.69 27.85
N LYS A 851 -15.80 31.59 28.53
CA LYS A 851 -15.22 30.43 27.84
C LYS A 851 -16.24 29.78 26.92
N PHE A 852 -15.74 29.11 25.89
CA PHE A 852 -16.60 28.35 24.97
C PHE A 852 -17.51 27.34 25.72
N SER A 853 -16.96 26.61 26.69
CA SER A 853 -17.71 25.71 27.59
C SER A 853 -18.77 26.38 28.48
N GLU A 854 -18.77 27.70 28.60
CA GLU A 854 -19.75 28.48 29.37
C GLU A 854 -20.90 29.01 28.48
N CYS A 855 -20.80 28.86 27.14
CA CYS A 855 -21.77 29.35 26.15
C CYS A 855 -22.94 28.39 25.88
N TRP A 856 -23.41 27.68 26.92
CA TRP A 856 -24.48 26.68 26.80
C TRP A 856 -25.89 27.24 27.00
N GLN A 857 -26.00 28.49 27.45
CA GLN A 857 -27.25 29.24 27.42
C GLN A 857 -27.22 30.28 26.32
N PRO A 858 -28.29 30.42 25.50
CA PRO A 858 -28.35 31.41 24.43
C PRO A 858 -28.14 32.83 24.96
N ASP A 859 -27.37 33.66 24.25
CA ASP A 859 -27.31 35.09 24.56
C ASP A 859 -28.71 35.71 24.32
N PRO A 860 -29.35 36.32 25.33
CA PRO A 860 -30.70 36.86 25.20
C PRO A 860 -30.84 37.95 24.13
N ALA A 861 -29.75 38.67 23.84
CA ALA A 861 -29.71 39.71 22.82
C ALA A 861 -29.34 39.16 21.43
N GLY A 862 -28.80 37.93 21.36
CA GLY A 862 -28.45 37.22 20.14
C GLY A 862 -27.36 37.88 19.28
N PHE A 863 -26.82 37.11 18.34
CA PHE A 863 -25.81 37.54 17.37
C PHE A 863 -26.39 37.62 15.96
N ASP A 864 -25.94 38.60 15.19
CA ASP A 864 -26.31 38.75 13.78
C ASP A 864 -25.57 37.71 12.92
N TYR A 865 -24.35 37.36 13.32
CA TYR A 865 -23.55 36.34 12.67
C TYR A 865 -22.79 35.47 13.67
N ALA A 866 -22.52 34.22 13.28
CA ALA A 866 -21.66 33.31 14.02
C ALA A 866 -20.66 32.66 13.06
N VAL A 867 -19.43 32.49 13.52
CA VAL A 867 -18.34 31.85 12.75
C VAL A 867 -17.80 30.67 13.52
N ALA A 868 -17.60 29.54 12.84
CA ALA A 868 -17.02 28.32 13.41
C ALA A 868 -16.17 27.61 12.34
N PHE A 869 -14.93 28.07 12.15
CA PHE A 869 -14.02 27.55 11.13
C PHE A 869 -12.96 26.62 11.72
N ALA A 870 -12.81 25.44 11.11
CA ALA A 870 -11.92 24.36 11.59
C ALA A 870 -12.16 23.92 13.05
N SER A 871 -13.27 24.33 13.66
CA SER A 871 -13.62 24.00 15.05
C SER A 871 -14.29 22.62 15.17
N MET A 872 -15.09 22.23 14.18
CA MET A 872 -15.91 21.01 14.26
C MET A 872 -15.13 19.69 14.23
N GLU A 873 -13.93 19.69 13.63
CA GLU A 873 -13.07 18.51 13.66
C GLU A 873 -12.58 18.25 15.09
N LEU A 874 -12.34 19.31 15.87
CA LEU A 874 -11.88 19.21 17.26
C LEU A 874 -13.01 18.83 18.24
N GLU A 875 -14.28 18.85 17.79
CA GLU A 875 -15.45 18.57 18.61
C GLU A 875 -15.87 17.09 18.60
N ARG A 876 -16.10 16.52 19.78
CA ARG A 876 -16.51 15.10 19.91
C ARG A 876 -17.96 14.85 19.49
N THR A 877 -18.82 15.87 19.59
CA THR A 877 -20.23 15.82 19.20
C THR A 877 -20.59 17.03 18.33
N PRO A 878 -20.29 16.99 17.03
CA PRO A 878 -20.37 18.16 16.14
C PRO A 878 -21.81 18.65 15.86
N LEU A 879 -22.81 17.76 15.92
CA LEU A 879 -24.21 18.12 15.70
C LEU A 879 -24.82 18.95 16.87
N PRO A 880 -24.65 18.57 18.15
CA PRO A 880 -24.99 19.43 19.28
C PRO A 880 -24.27 20.79 19.27
N PHE A 881 -23.02 20.83 18.82
CA PHE A 881 -22.22 22.06 18.67
C PHE A 881 -22.85 23.02 17.67
N LEU A 882 -23.13 22.57 16.44
CA LEU A 882 -23.79 23.38 15.42
C LEU A 882 -25.19 23.84 15.84
N ARG A 883 -25.94 22.96 16.52
CA ARG A 883 -27.25 23.31 17.06
C ARG A 883 -27.16 24.47 18.06
N ARG A 884 -26.10 24.56 18.86
CA ARG A 884 -25.92 25.66 19.82
C ARG A 884 -25.40 26.92 19.17
N ALA A 885 -24.45 26.82 18.25
CA ALA A 885 -24.02 27.96 17.44
C ALA A 885 -25.22 28.65 16.76
N PHE A 886 -26.19 27.84 16.30
CA PHE A 886 -27.46 28.34 15.77
C PHE A 886 -28.34 29.03 16.81
N GLN A 887 -28.45 28.47 18.03
CA GLN A 887 -29.28 29.03 19.10
C GLN A 887 -28.82 30.41 19.59
N HIS A 888 -27.57 30.77 19.34
CA HIS A 888 -27.02 32.09 19.65
C HIS A 888 -27.34 33.15 18.58
N LEU A 889 -27.85 32.75 17.41
CA LEU A 889 -28.21 33.69 16.35
C LEU A 889 -29.59 34.33 16.59
N LYS A 890 -29.70 35.61 16.25
CA LYS A 890 -30.99 36.28 16.10
C LYS A 890 -31.77 35.64 14.93
N PRO A 891 -33.10 35.76 14.91
CA PRO A 891 -33.87 35.48 13.71
C PRO A 891 -33.33 36.27 12.51
N GLY A 892 -33.10 35.61 11.37
CA GLY A 892 -32.41 36.22 10.22
C GLY A 892 -30.88 36.12 10.26
N GLY A 893 -30.29 35.77 11.40
CA GLY A 893 -28.85 35.69 11.60
C GLY A 893 -28.20 34.57 10.79
N THR A 894 -26.91 34.71 10.49
CA THR A 894 -26.21 33.80 9.57
C THR A 894 -25.01 33.09 10.23
N LEU A 895 -24.97 31.76 10.14
CA LEU A 895 -23.86 30.92 10.59
C LEU A 895 -22.94 30.58 9.42
N PHE A 896 -21.65 30.88 9.57
CA PHE A 896 -20.59 30.45 8.68
C PHE A 896 -19.77 29.33 9.32
N PHE A 897 -19.65 28.19 8.66
CA PHE A 897 -18.91 27.05 9.20
C PHE A 897 -18.26 26.20 8.10
N THR A 898 -17.21 25.46 8.45
CA THR A 898 -16.48 24.59 7.50
C THR A 898 -16.57 23.11 7.89
N LEU A 899 -16.99 22.25 6.97
CA LEU A 899 -17.02 20.79 7.15
C LEU A 899 -15.78 20.13 6.51
N PRO A 900 -15.16 19.12 7.14
CA PRO A 900 -14.10 18.33 6.51
C PRO A 900 -14.69 17.43 5.39
N TYR A 901 -13.97 17.34 4.26
CA TYR A 901 -14.32 16.49 3.11
C TYR A 901 -13.10 15.68 2.68
N GLY A 902 -13.24 14.37 2.46
CA GLY A 902 -12.14 13.54 1.93
C GLY A 902 -11.33 12.76 2.99
N SER A 903 -10.57 11.78 2.50
CA SER A 903 -9.86 10.74 3.27
C SER A 903 -8.59 11.21 3.98
N ARG A 904 -8.22 12.48 3.88
CA ARG A 904 -7.17 13.09 4.70
C ARG A 904 -7.81 13.76 5.90
N LEU A 905 -7.91 12.99 6.96
CA LEU A 905 -8.23 13.54 8.26
C LEU A 905 -7.00 14.27 8.80
N PRO A 906 -7.16 15.33 9.60
CA PRO A 906 -6.02 16.04 10.18
C PRO A 906 -5.14 15.07 10.95
N GLY A 907 -3.82 15.32 11.00
CA GLY A 907 -2.83 14.44 11.64
C GLY A 907 -3.06 14.17 13.14
N ASN A 908 -4.06 14.81 13.75
CA ASN A 908 -4.52 14.56 15.11
C ASN A 908 -5.65 13.51 15.14
N LYS A 909 -5.46 12.45 15.94
CA LYS A 909 -6.38 11.30 16.07
C LYS A 909 -7.78 11.66 16.55
N ASP A 910 -7.97 12.74 17.31
CA ASP A 910 -9.29 13.17 17.80
C ASP A 910 -10.03 14.01 16.76
N ALA A 911 -9.32 14.88 16.05
CA ALA A 911 -9.84 15.63 14.90
C ALA A 911 -10.35 14.69 13.79
N ALA A 912 -9.54 13.66 13.56
CA ALA A 912 -9.84 12.59 12.64
C ALA A 912 -11.01 11.70 13.12
N ARG A 913 -11.32 11.67 14.43
CA ARG A 913 -12.44 10.89 14.98
C ARG A 913 -13.78 11.61 14.79
N GLY A 914 -13.82 12.92 15.03
CA GLY A 914 -15.01 13.76 14.81
C GLY A 914 -15.41 13.79 13.33
N ALA A 915 -14.45 14.01 12.44
CA ALA A 915 -14.68 13.99 10.99
C ALA A 915 -15.09 12.59 10.45
N ARG A 916 -14.58 11.50 11.03
CA ARG A 916 -15.02 10.12 10.69
C ARG A 916 -16.42 9.80 11.17
N ALA A 917 -16.81 10.24 12.37
CA ALA A 917 -18.16 10.02 12.89
C ALA A 917 -19.21 10.69 12.00
N PHE A 918 -18.96 11.93 11.58
CA PHE A 918 -19.86 12.69 10.71
C PHE A 918 -19.94 12.13 9.28
N HIS A 919 -18.80 11.71 8.69
CA HIS A 919 -18.76 11.10 7.35
C HIS A 919 -19.55 9.77 7.29
N LYS A 920 -19.52 8.99 8.38
CA LYS A 920 -20.27 7.74 8.52
C LYS A 920 -21.79 7.98 8.59
N GLU A 921 -22.21 9.05 9.26
CA GLU A 921 -23.62 9.46 9.33
C GLU A 921 -24.15 10.01 7.99
N THR A 922 -23.33 10.73 7.22
CA THR A 922 -23.73 11.27 5.89
C THR A 922 -23.82 10.19 4.80
N GLN A 923 -22.92 9.20 4.80
CA GLN A 923 -22.98 8.07 3.85
C GLN A 923 -24.20 7.16 4.07
N ALA A 924 -24.61 6.97 5.33
CA ALA A 924 -25.81 6.20 5.66
C ALA A 924 -27.12 6.85 5.12
N LEU A 925 -27.13 8.18 4.97
CA LEU A 925 -28.27 8.97 4.47
C LEU A 925 -28.44 8.91 2.95
N ALA A 926 -27.34 8.78 2.19
CA ALA A 926 -27.37 8.68 0.72
C ALA A 926 -27.86 7.30 0.25
N ALA A 927 -27.56 6.23 0.99
CA ALA A 927 -27.89 4.86 0.61
C ALA A 927 -29.36 4.45 0.84
N LEU A 928 -30.14 5.23 1.62
CA LEU A 928 -31.50 4.86 2.04
C LEU A 928 -32.65 5.55 1.27
N SER A 929 -32.37 6.44 0.30
CA SER A 929 -33.37 7.30 -0.36
C SER A 929 -34.05 6.75 -1.62
N GLY A 930 -33.81 5.48 -2.01
CA GLY A 930 -34.66 4.76 -2.97
C GLY A 930 -34.82 5.35 -4.38
N LEU A 931 -33.90 6.21 -4.84
CA LEU A 931 -33.95 6.88 -6.15
C LEU A 931 -33.55 6.01 -7.36
N ALA A 932 -33.36 4.69 -7.18
CA ALA A 932 -32.87 3.78 -8.22
C ALA A 932 -33.98 2.93 -8.89
N GLY A 933 -35.25 3.33 -8.77
CA GLY A 933 -36.40 2.47 -9.11
C GLY A 933 -36.96 2.57 -10.54
N ASP A 934 -36.75 3.66 -11.29
CA ASP A 934 -37.38 3.82 -12.62
C ASP A 934 -36.51 4.62 -13.62
N LEU A 935 -35.21 4.72 -13.38
CA LEU A 935 -34.26 5.24 -14.36
C LEU A 935 -33.05 4.30 -14.39
N ASP A 936 -32.86 3.65 -15.53
CA ASP A 936 -31.74 2.75 -15.82
C ASP A 936 -30.44 3.57 -15.97
N ILE A 937 -30.00 4.17 -14.87
CA ILE A 937 -28.77 4.98 -14.77
C ILE A 937 -27.87 4.31 -13.75
N HIS A 938 -26.81 3.66 -14.22
CA HIS A 938 -25.73 3.12 -13.40
C HIS A 938 -25.22 4.14 -12.36
N GLU A 939 -24.97 3.69 -11.14
CA GLU A 939 -24.45 4.44 -9.97
C GLU A 939 -23.16 5.25 -10.25
N GLN A 940 -22.39 4.86 -11.28
CA GLN A 940 -21.21 5.59 -11.74
C GLN A 940 -21.54 6.85 -12.55
N SER A 941 -22.75 6.96 -13.10
CA SER A 941 -23.17 8.07 -13.95
C SER A 941 -23.67 9.25 -13.13
N ALA A 942 -24.40 9.04 -12.04
CA ALA A 942 -24.79 10.14 -11.14
C ALA A 942 -23.59 10.77 -10.41
N ASN A 943 -22.63 9.94 -9.96
CA ASN A 943 -21.36 10.42 -9.38
C ASN A 943 -20.44 11.08 -10.41
N ARG A 944 -20.47 10.63 -11.68
CA ARG A 944 -19.79 11.31 -12.78
C ARG A 944 -20.46 12.62 -13.14
N ILE A 945 -21.79 12.71 -13.14
CA ILE A 945 -22.51 13.97 -13.42
C ILE A 945 -22.25 14.98 -12.30
N TRP A 946 -22.17 14.55 -11.03
CA TRP A 946 -21.83 15.42 -9.90
C TRP A 946 -20.37 15.90 -9.93
N ARG A 947 -19.42 15.00 -10.17
CA ARG A 947 -18.00 15.39 -10.31
C ARG A 947 -17.75 16.20 -11.56
N ALA A 948 -18.34 15.83 -12.69
CA ALA A 948 -18.21 16.58 -13.92
C ALA A 948 -18.79 17.98 -13.76
N ALA A 949 -19.91 18.19 -13.07
CA ALA A 949 -20.46 19.52 -12.82
C ALA A 949 -19.58 20.38 -11.88
N ILE A 950 -18.86 19.77 -10.94
CA ILE A 950 -17.93 20.47 -10.03
C ILE A 950 -16.58 20.74 -10.71
N GLU A 951 -16.07 19.77 -11.48
CA GLU A 951 -14.76 19.83 -12.15
C GLU A 951 -14.79 20.66 -13.45
N SER A 952 -15.94 20.75 -14.13
CA SER A 952 -16.12 21.57 -15.35
C SER A 952 -16.48 23.04 -15.08
N GLY A 953 -16.79 23.41 -13.83
CA GLY A 953 -17.34 24.73 -13.51
C GLY A 953 -18.72 24.99 -14.12
N ASP A 954 -19.41 23.97 -14.66
CA ASP A 954 -20.76 24.11 -15.16
C ASP A 954 -21.75 24.32 -14.00
N ALA A 955 -22.09 25.58 -13.78
CA ALA A 955 -23.11 26.00 -12.82
C ALA A 955 -24.47 25.32 -13.08
N GLY A 956 -24.78 24.89 -14.31
CA GLY A 956 -26.05 24.27 -14.70
C GLY A 956 -26.27 22.85 -14.17
N GLY A 957 -25.24 21.99 -14.19
CA GLY A 957 -25.30 20.64 -13.62
C GLY A 957 -25.37 20.62 -12.09
N CYS A 958 -24.66 21.55 -11.44
CA CYS A 958 -24.79 21.78 -10.01
C CYS A 958 -26.16 22.41 -9.66
N GLU A 959 -26.65 23.40 -10.42
CA GLU A 959 -27.99 24.00 -10.30
C GLU A 959 -29.13 23.01 -10.58
N ALA A 960 -28.95 21.96 -11.39
CA ALA A 960 -29.97 20.95 -11.60
C ALA A 960 -30.21 20.11 -10.34
N ILE A 961 -29.15 19.80 -9.59
CA ILE A 961 -29.22 18.95 -8.39
C ILE A 961 -29.41 19.79 -7.12
N ILE A 962 -28.78 20.96 -7.06
CA ILE A 962 -29.08 22.04 -6.10
C ILE A 962 -30.50 22.56 -6.32
N GLY A 963 -31.03 22.59 -7.54
CA GLY A 963 -32.39 22.99 -7.87
C GLY A 963 -33.44 21.98 -7.42
N VAL A 964 -33.11 20.68 -7.43
CA VAL A 964 -33.92 19.62 -6.81
C VAL A 964 -33.94 19.76 -5.27
N TRP A 965 -32.86 20.27 -4.66
CA TRP A 965 -32.75 20.54 -3.22
C TRP A 965 -33.38 21.89 -2.79
N ARG A 966 -33.14 22.98 -3.54
CA ARG A 966 -33.74 24.33 -3.39
C ARG A 966 -35.25 24.30 -3.57
N LYS A 967 -35.78 23.41 -4.42
CA LYS A 967 -37.23 23.17 -4.55
C LYS A 967 -37.86 22.53 -3.30
N ARG A 968 -37.07 22.08 -2.31
CA ARG A 968 -37.57 21.43 -1.08
C ARG A 968 -37.10 22.05 0.25
N ASN A 969 -36.00 22.81 0.31
CA ASN A 969 -35.55 23.56 1.51
C ASN A 969 -34.76 24.82 1.11
N SER A 970 -35.23 26.01 1.50
CA SER A 970 -34.76 27.32 0.99
C SER A 970 -33.68 28.03 1.82
N THR A 971 -33.03 27.37 2.78
CA THR A 971 -32.26 28.04 3.85
C THR A 971 -30.75 27.73 3.94
N VAL A 972 -30.21 26.86 3.07
CA VAL A 972 -28.77 26.49 3.07
C VAL A 972 -28.12 26.92 1.76
N GLU A 973 -27.04 27.70 1.81
CA GLU A 973 -26.21 28.05 0.66
C GLU A 973 -24.81 27.43 0.77
N VAL A 974 -24.32 26.89 -0.36
CA VAL A 974 -22.96 26.35 -0.49
C VAL A 974 -22.15 27.34 -1.34
N ALA A 975 -21.03 27.82 -0.81
CA ALA A 975 -20.18 28.76 -1.53
C ALA A 975 -19.35 28.01 -2.60
N ALA A 976 -19.82 28.02 -3.85
CA ALA A 976 -19.07 27.48 -4.98
C ALA A 976 -17.77 28.27 -5.19
N GLY A 977 -16.62 27.57 -5.27
CA GLY A 977 -15.31 28.17 -5.55
C GLY A 977 -14.33 28.32 -4.37
N MET A 978 -14.72 27.98 -3.14
CA MET A 978 -13.82 27.95 -1.97
C MET A 978 -13.72 26.56 -1.32
N GLN A 979 -13.66 25.52 -2.15
CA GLN A 979 -13.35 24.17 -1.70
C GLN A 979 -11.84 23.94 -1.85
N THR A 980 -11.13 23.87 -0.73
CA THR A 980 -9.79 23.27 -0.70
C THR A 980 -9.94 21.75 -0.68
N SER A 981 -8.94 20.99 -1.14
CA SER A 981 -8.98 19.53 -1.33
C SER A 981 -9.57 18.71 -0.17
N ASP A 982 -9.58 19.26 1.05
CA ASP A 982 -9.94 18.53 2.27
C ASP A 982 -11.04 19.18 3.17
N THR A 983 -11.67 20.31 2.79
CA THR A 983 -12.74 20.99 3.60
C THR A 983 -13.68 21.86 2.73
N GLY A 984 -15.00 21.83 3.00
CA GLY A 984 -16.02 22.64 2.32
C GLY A 984 -16.66 23.70 3.24
N LEU A 985 -16.88 24.92 2.70
CA LEU A 985 -17.48 26.06 3.41
C LEU A 985 -18.99 26.13 3.19
N PHE A 986 -19.76 26.26 4.29
CA PHE A 986 -21.22 26.29 4.29
C PHE A 986 -21.75 27.56 4.95
N VAL A 987 -22.87 28.07 4.42
CA VAL A 987 -23.56 29.26 4.93
C VAL A 987 -25.00 28.90 5.23
N TYR A 988 -25.45 29.18 6.45
CA TYR A 988 -26.81 28.92 6.88
C TYR A 988 -27.48 30.18 7.42
N ARG A 989 -28.68 30.52 6.95
CA ARG A 989 -29.44 31.69 7.42
C ARG A 989 -30.64 31.24 8.25
N ALA A 990 -30.71 31.69 9.50
CA ALA A 990 -31.82 31.47 10.41
C ALA A 990 -33.08 32.19 9.90
N GLN A 991 -34.24 31.53 9.83
CA GLN A 991 -35.52 32.19 9.57
C GLN A 991 -36.45 32.12 10.79
N GLU A 992 -37.35 33.11 10.89
CA GLU A 992 -38.10 33.48 12.10
C GLU A 992 -38.96 32.38 12.75
N ASN A 993 -39.33 31.29 12.05
CA ASN A 993 -40.27 30.28 12.60
C ASN A 993 -39.82 28.81 12.46
N GLU A 994 -38.54 28.54 12.24
CA GLU A 994 -38.13 27.24 11.68
C GLU A 994 -37.11 26.42 12.50
N ILE A 995 -37.11 26.52 13.83
CA ILE A 995 -36.55 25.43 14.66
C ILE A 995 -37.28 24.11 14.34
N LYS A 996 -38.57 24.17 13.96
CA LYS A 996 -39.34 23.01 13.46
C LYS A 996 -38.88 22.55 12.06
N SER A 997 -38.39 23.42 11.17
CA SER A 997 -37.98 23.03 9.79
C SER A 997 -36.52 22.59 9.67
N PHE A 998 -35.61 23.07 10.53
CA PHE A 998 -34.31 22.40 10.71
C PHE A 998 -34.52 20.98 11.26
N HIS A 999 -35.45 20.83 12.23
CA HIS A 999 -35.89 19.51 12.66
C HIS A 999 -36.61 18.72 11.56
N ALA A 1000 -37.33 19.34 10.62
CA ALA A 1000 -37.99 18.66 9.49
C ALA A 1000 -37.01 18.25 8.40
N ALA A 1001 -35.97 19.05 8.11
CA ALA A 1001 -34.89 18.70 7.20
C ALA A 1001 -34.05 17.54 7.77
N MET A 1002 -33.74 17.58 9.07
CA MET A 1002 -33.08 16.45 9.74
C MET A 1002 -34.00 15.24 9.92
N ARG A 1003 -35.29 15.45 10.21
CA ARG A 1003 -36.29 14.36 10.23
C ARG A 1003 -36.55 13.79 8.84
N ALA A 1004 -36.48 14.54 7.74
CA ALA A 1004 -36.62 14.03 6.38
C ALA A 1004 -35.40 13.18 5.96
N LEU A 1005 -34.21 13.57 6.40
CA LEU A 1005 -33.00 12.75 6.30
C LEU A 1005 -33.12 11.46 7.13
N LEU A 1006 -33.67 11.53 8.35
CA LEU A 1006 -33.87 10.35 9.22
C LEU A 1006 -35.10 9.48 8.87
N ALA A 1007 -36.17 10.04 8.28
CA ALA A 1007 -37.43 9.36 7.95
C ALA A 1007 -37.39 8.57 6.62
N ALA A 1008 -36.39 8.83 5.77
CA ALA A 1008 -36.06 7.98 4.62
C ALA A 1008 -35.77 6.51 5.01
N ARG A 1009 -35.57 6.24 6.31
CA ARG A 1009 -35.42 4.89 6.87
C ARG A 1009 -36.73 4.07 6.94
N TRP A 1010 -37.92 4.68 6.86
CA TRP A 1010 -39.21 3.99 7.04
C TRP A 1010 -40.06 3.83 5.76
N ASN A 1011 -39.94 4.70 4.76
CA ASN A 1011 -40.77 4.62 3.54
C ASN A 1011 -40.38 3.48 2.57
N SER A 1012 -39.16 2.95 2.67
CA SER A 1012 -38.69 1.84 1.83
C SER A 1012 -39.35 0.49 2.17
N LEU A 1013 -39.95 0.36 3.37
CA LEU A 1013 -40.68 -0.85 3.78
C LEU A 1013 -42.09 -0.94 3.17
N VAL A 1014 -42.74 0.21 2.89
CA VAL A 1014 -44.10 0.26 2.34
C VAL A 1014 -44.10 0.07 0.82
N ILE A 1015 -43.07 0.56 0.13
CA ILE A 1015 -42.90 0.41 -1.32
C ILE A 1015 -42.55 -1.04 -1.69
N PHE A 1016 -41.78 -1.74 -0.86
CA PHE A 1016 -41.51 -3.19 -1.02
C PHE A 1016 -42.79 -4.03 -0.87
N PHE A 1017 -43.71 -3.65 0.02
CA PHE A 1017 -45.03 -4.30 0.17
C PHE A 1017 -46.02 -3.96 -0.96
N MET A 1018 -45.93 -2.77 -1.56
CA MET A 1018 -46.74 -2.41 -2.73
C MET A 1018 -46.23 -3.07 -4.03
N ALA A 1019 -44.92 -3.26 -4.17
CA ALA A 1019 -44.30 -3.95 -5.31
C ALA A 1019 -44.60 -5.46 -5.33
N MET A 1020 -44.73 -6.10 -4.16
CA MET A 1020 -45.22 -7.49 -4.06
C MET A 1020 -46.70 -7.66 -4.42
N ARG A 1021 -47.49 -6.57 -4.45
CA ARG A 1021 -48.92 -6.60 -4.80
C ARG A 1021 -49.19 -6.49 -6.30
N ARG A 1022 -48.19 -6.18 -7.14
CA ARG A 1022 -48.33 -6.00 -8.61
C ARG A 1022 -47.90 -7.21 -9.47
N ARG A 1023 -47.53 -8.35 -8.87
CA ARG A 1023 -47.16 -9.59 -9.60
C ARG A 1023 -48.11 -10.79 -9.45
N ARG A 1024 -49.41 -10.57 -9.17
CA ARG A 1024 -50.48 -11.58 -9.39
C ARG A 1024 -51.78 -10.90 -9.82
N GLY A 1025 -52.25 -11.20 -11.03
CA GLY A 1025 -53.60 -10.87 -11.51
C GLY A 1025 -54.56 -12.03 -11.22
N TRP A 1026 -55.81 -11.66 -10.88
CA TRP A 1026 -56.96 -12.45 -10.37
C TRP A 1026 -56.92 -12.68 -8.85
N ILE A 1027 -57.87 -12.18 -8.05
CA ILE A 1027 -59.34 -12.22 -8.21
C ILE A 1027 -60.03 -10.86 -7.99
N ARG A 1028 -61.09 -10.63 -8.79
CA ARG A 1028 -62.13 -9.60 -8.67
C ARG A 1028 -63.22 -10.11 -7.71
N ASN A 1029 -63.78 -9.20 -6.91
CA ASN A 1029 -65.05 -9.24 -6.14
C ASN A 1029 -64.94 -9.29 -4.61
N HIS A 1030 -65.65 -8.34 -4.01
CA HIS A 1030 -65.97 -8.11 -2.59
C HIS A 1030 -65.04 -7.14 -1.85
N VAL A 1031 -65.35 -5.85 -2.02
CA VAL A 1031 -65.09 -4.76 -1.05
C VAL A 1031 -66.32 -4.71 -0.10
N PRO A 1032 -66.12 -4.59 1.23
CA PRO A 1032 -66.38 -3.32 1.93
C PRO A 1032 -65.18 -2.95 2.84
N VAL A 1033 -64.47 -1.84 2.58
CA VAL A 1033 -64.54 -0.55 3.30
C VAL A 1033 -64.79 -0.67 4.81
N PHE A 1034 -63.78 -0.30 5.60
CA PHE A 1034 -63.73 0.43 6.89
C PHE A 1034 -62.26 0.25 7.36
N GLY A 1035 -61.42 1.21 7.70
CA GLY A 1035 -61.57 2.50 8.38
C GLY A 1035 -60.54 2.52 9.53
N GLY A 1036 -59.47 3.32 9.41
CA GLY A 1036 -58.44 3.56 10.46
C GLY A 1036 -57.16 2.73 10.30
N PRO A 1037 -55.94 3.32 10.36
CA PRO A 1037 -55.51 4.28 11.38
C PRO A 1037 -54.64 5.43 10.82
N MET A 1038 -55.26 6.48 10.28
CA MET A 1038 -54.54 7.74 9.97
C MET A 1038 -54.69 8.79 11.08
N ALA A 1039 -55.49 8.51 12.13
CA ALA A 1039 -55.80 9.46 13.19
C ALA A 1039 -54.95 9.30 14.46
N PHE A 1040 -54.18 8.22 14.62
CA PHE A 1040 -53.34 8.02 15.81
C PHE A 1040 -51.90 8.58 15.64
N LEU A 1041 -51.49 8.84 14.40
CA LEU A 1041 -50.12 9.30 14.08
C LEU A 1041 -49.97 10.83 14.01
N LEU A 1042 -51.06 11.59 14.17
CA LEU A 1042 -51.03 13.06 14.19
C LEU A 1042 -50.95 13.68 15.60
N GLY A 1043 -50.78 12.87 16.66
CA GLY A 1043 -50.67 13.36 18.05
C GLY A 1043 -49.26 13.38 18.65
N LEU A 1044 -48.23 12.94 17.93
CA LEU A 1044 -46.83 12.88 18.42
C LEU A 1044 -45.87 13.82 17.68
N VAL A 1045 -46.42 14.78 16.93
CA VAL A 1045 -45.68 15.90 16.35
C VAL A 1045 -46.32 17.19 16.81
N ASP A 1046 -46.22 17.47 18.11
CA ASP A 1046 -46.13 18.84 18.63
C ASP A 1046 -44.97 18.96 19.61
#